data_AF-A0A094HR63-F1
#
_entry.id   AF-A0A094HR63-F1
#
_cell.length_a   1.000
_cell.length_b   1.000
_cell.length_c   1.000
_cell.angle_alpha   90.00
_cell.angle_beta   90.00
_cell.angle_gamma   90.00
#
_symmetry.space_group_name_H-M   'P 1'
#
loop_
_entity.id
_entity.type
_entity.pdbx_description
1 polymer ?
#
loop_
_entity_poly.entity_id
_entity_poly.type
_entity_poly.pdbx_seq_one_letter_code
_entity_poly.pdbx_strand_id
1 'polypeptide(L)'
;MYGYPDTTSCTAPATRSLGDWHSNDRIGLSPHAFLRFGPELSKDRGDLHSNDFIHLIHAVDRGDACAILASPSIPRQASPKCNYRQADWLSNFGKFPGIFSGRLHSASPRGRSAPAALAWPQKPYRRIGWHLTGERPQRPPPGMIVTTRYTGVLPDLVGSLNNTKRHLAKLGCDVVVKTGVATIIPWGWSKAVVAWFDMAAPPTKTLNDLDGIWTLNKRLSDHFDEVLALQGIGWILRKAIGMASTTEQISQSKDEHGVEHITINQTITGGIKTTPEHRVHNDTWGGEYSDPIFGKSRSRHRRVKISSLKDDDPVEGLLKMGWTQDVVEADELIDGIVESLNHGWVARLACGFEEINGERRFVRHLDPAYLPLERALIAAFCVILATATTPTPTPTVLQNAEMAKGRSQGEVKAICSRGMCSGRGTCSGEAAWNLTLKVAVPNDEMAIGSIISVAIGAAQENPLQFLAILVIFVPITYVVINEFVRRQARIPGMKGPTGIPLIGNIGQIRVNAAEKYREWAKTYGAVYQIQLGNIPVVVVNSAASAKVLFGQHAQALSSRPEFYTFHKVLSDTAGTTIGTSPYSDSLKRRRKGAASALNRPSVQTYIPHLDIETKDFLSELLTYGKEGAVGVDPMPCIQRLSLSLALTLNWGVRMGSQNDALFKEITHVEEEVSRFRSTTGNLQDYIPLLRLNPFNFGSKKAREMRNRRDVYLKDLNKGLADRMEKGTHKPCIQANVILDKETQLNDAELTSISLTMLSGGLDTVTTLLQWSVALLAQRPDIQKKAWAEIAEFYTADEPLCDAQDDQKCRYIVALVRECLRYFTVLRLALPRVSVKDITYEGVTIPAKTVYFLNAWACNMDSAVWTDPAVFRPERWLEQPDAPMFTYGMGYRMCAGSLLANRELYLVFIRMLNAFEIRSADGVDADPLTGNSDPTSLVAMPERYKAYFVPRRVEVLKKAIEEFEVTGVQA
;
A
#
# COMPACT_ATOMS: atom_id res chain seq x y z
N MET A 1 6.30 3.80 28.41
CA MET A 1 7.59 4.50 28.21
C MET A 1 8.69 3.47 28.37
N TYR A 2 9.89 3.68 27.81
CA TYR A 2 11.06 2.88 28.14
C TYR A 2 12.02 3.77 28.94
N GLY A 3 12.47 3.27 30.08
CA GLY A 3 13.55 3.86 30.88
C GLY A 3 14.72 2.89 30.95
N TYR A 4 15.93 3.43 31.11
CA TYR A 4 17.10 2.64 31.49
C TYR A 4 16.99 2.28 32.98
N PRO A 5 17.49 1.10 33.42
CA PRO A 5 17.58 0.77 34.83
C PRO A 5 18.88 1.36 35.43
N ASP A 6 18.73 2.26 36.41
CA ASP A 6 19.81 2.61 37.33
C ASP A 6 19.97 1.53 38.43
N THR A 7 21.13 1.50 39.07
CA THR A 7 21.53 0.47 40.05
C THR A 7 21.01 0.72 41.46
N THR A 8 20.39 -0.28 42.12
CA THR A 8 20.50 -0.48 43.58
C THR A 8 20.18 -1.91 44.05
N SER A 9 21.18 -2.54 44.69
CA SER A 9 21.17 -3.43 45.87
C SER A 9 19.93 -4.21 46.39
N CYS A 10 20.24 -5.33 47.06
CA CYS A 10 19.43 -6.15 48.01
C CYS A 10 18.52 -7.23 47.39
N THR A 11 18.44 -8.48 47.90
CA THR A 11 19.04 -9.14 49.09
C THR A 11 19.62 -10.53 48.78
N ALA A 12 20.59 -11.00 49.58
CA ALA A 12 21.01 -12.41 49.66
C ALA A 12 20.23 -13.16 50.78
N PRO A 13 20.21 -14.51 50.77
CA PRO A 13 21.23 -15.29 51.49
C PRO A 13 21.78 -16.47 50.62
N ALA A 14 22.78 -17.29 51.02
CA ALA A 14 23.37 -17.50 52.34
C ALA A 14 24.91 -17.76 52.30
N THR A 15 25.51 -17.77 53.49
CA THR A 15 26.93 -17.93 53.83
C THR A 15 27.66 -19.19 53.32
N ARG A 16 28.97 -19.07 53.02
CA ARG A 16 30.04 -19.69 53.84
C ARG A 16 31.47 -19.17 53.57
N SER A 17 32.23 -19.01 54.67
CA SER A 17 33.70 -19.00 54.85
C SER A 17 34.62 -18.27 53.85
N LEU A 18 35.32 -17.25 54.37
CA LEU A 18 36.58 -16.69 53.85
C LEU A 18 37.81 -17.52 54.28
N GLY A 19 38.91 -17.33 53.54
CA GLY A 19 40.28 -17.67 53.95
C GLY A 19 41.20 -17.94 52.74
N ASP A 20 42.46 -17.48 52.65
CA ASP A 20 43.14 -16.43 53.44
C ASP A 20 44.37 -15.86 52.68
N TRP A 21 44.67 -14.57 52.89
CA TRP A 21 45.99 -13.90 52.85
C TRP A 21 46.98 -13.95 51.64
N HIS A 22 47.15 -12.74 51.04
CA HIS A 22 48.43 -11.99 50.83
C HIS A 22 49.35 -12.15 49.59
N SER A 23 50.13 -11.06 49.37
CA SER A 23 51.23 -10.81 48.40
C SER A 23 50.79 -10.67 46.92
N ASN A 24 51.07 -9.56 46.21
CA ASN A 24 52.37 -9.08 45.70
C ASN A 24 53.09 -10.15 44.84
N ASP A 25 53.53 -9.87 43.61
CA ASP A 25 54.33 -8.68 43.27
C ASP A 25 54.08 -8.04 41.87
N ARG A 26 54.88 -7.02 41.53
CA ARG A 26 54.83 -6.22 40.29
C ARG A 26 55.85 -6.68 39.21
N ILE A 27 55.79 -6.00 38.04
CA ILE A 27 56.78 -5.96 36.94
C ILE A 27 56.71 -7.16 35.98
N GLY A 28 56.74 -7.00 34.64
CA GLY A 28 56.62 -5.77 33.84
C GLY A 28 57.25 -5.85 32.44
N LEU A 29 56.62 -5.19 31.47
CA LEU A 29 57.12 -4.79 30.13
C LEU A 29 57.51 -5.92 29.12
N SER A 30 57.22 -5.65 27.85
CA SER A 30 57.73 -6.35 26.65
C SER A 30 59.00 -5.63 26.12
N PRO A 31 59.73 -6.07 25.04
CA PRO A 31 59.18 -6.11 23.66
C PRO A 31 59.84 -7.08 22.62
N HIS A 32 59.22 -7.19 21.42
CA HIS A 32 59.87 -7.46 20.10
C HIS A 32 60.60 -8.84 19.90
N ALA A 33 61.00 -9.32 18.70
CA ALA A 33 60.83 -8.90 17.28
C ALA A 33 61.18 -10.06 16.27
N PHE A 34 60.64 -10.00 15.03
CA PHE A 34 61.19 -10.58 13.76
C PHE A 34 61.34 -12.13 13.67
N LEU A 35 61.31 -12.85 12.53
CA LEU A 35 61.86 -12.60 11.17
C LEU A 35 61.05 -13.35 10.04
N ARG A 36 61.66 -13.68 8.88
CA ARG A 36 61.04 -14.16 7.61
C ARG A 36 61.69 -15.45 7.04
N PHE A 37 61.11 -15.98 5.94
CA PHE A 37 61.57 -17.07 5.04
C PHE A 37 61.37 -18.51 5.58
N GLY A 38 61.19 -19.58 4.78
CA GLY A 38 61.08 -19.71 3.31
C GLY A 38 60.59 -21.15 2.91
N PRO A 39 60.29 -21.46 1.64
CA PRO A 39 59.53 -22.68 1.28
C PRO A 39 60.26 -23.75 0.45
N GLU A 40 59.90 -25.03 0.68
CA GLU A 40 60.08 -26.18 -0.23
C GLU A 40 58.76 -27.00 -0.22
N LEU A 41 58.20 -27.59 -1.29
CA LEU A 41 58.69 -28.40 -2.43
C LEU A 41 58.88 -29.91 -2.15
N SER A 42 57.82 -30.68 -2.41
CA SER A 42 57.93 -32.02 -3.02
C SER A 42 56.69 -32.32 -3.87
N LYS A 43 56.84 -33.23 -4.84
CA LYS A 43 55.76 -33.88 -5.58
C LYS A 43 55.76 -35.35 -5.19
N ASP A 44 54.67 -36.07 -5.44
CA ASP A 44 54.81 -37.24 -6.32
C ASP A 44 53.49 -37.65 -7.00
N ARG A 45 53.57 -38.64 -7.91
CA ARG A 45 52.44 -39.20 -8.69
C ARG A 45 52.14 -40.65 -8.30
N GLY A 46 50.93 -41.11 -8.64
CA GLY A 46 50.59 -42.54 -8.67
C GLY A 46 49.27 -42.79 -9.42
N ASP A 47 49.36 -43.15 -10.70
CA ASP A 47 48.24 -43.65 -11.49
C ASP A 47 48.08 -45.17 -11.28
N LEU A 48 46.86 -45.71 -11.22
CA LEU A 48 46.63 -47.17 -11.39
C LEU A 48 45.21 -47.52 -11.89
N HIS A 49 45.18 -48.56 -12.72
CA HIS A 49 44.17 -48.96 -13.70
C HIS A 49 42.88 -49.65 -13.18
N SER A 50 41.73 -49.18 -13.70
CA SER A 50 40.67 -49.86 -14.49
C SER A 50 40.24 -51.35 -14.30
N ASN A 51 38.94 -51.60 -14.61
CA ASN A 51 38.22 -52.87 -14.87
C ASN A 51 37.68 -53.64 -13.64
N ASP A 52 36.62 -54.50 -13.68
CA ASP A 52 35.34 -54.60 -14.44
C ASP A 52 34.48 -55.79 -13.85
N PHE A 53 33.24 -56.03 -14.34
CA PHE A 53 32.37 -57.23 -14.17
C PHE A 53 31.73 -57.54 -12.77
N ILE A 54 30.53 -58.15 -12.60
CA ILE A 54 29.27 -58.26 -13.41
C ILE A 54 28.07 -58.84 -12.56
N HIS A 55 26.84 -58.92 -13.15
CA HIS A 55 25.54 -59.52 -12.73
C HIS A 55 24.71 -58.77 -11.65
N LEU A 56 23.36 -58.61 -11.69
CA LEU A 56 22.14 -59.34 -12.19
C LEU A 56 21.54 -60.37 -11.19
N ILE A 57 20.22 -60.63 -11.08
CA ILE A 57 19.01 -60.27 -11.88
C ILE A 57 17.74 -60.06 -10.98
N HIS A 58 16.58 -59.71 -11.61
CA HIS A 58 15.16 -59.78 -11.16
C HIS A 58 14.52 -58.64 -10.31
N ALA A 59 13.24 -58.24 -10.49
CA ALA A 59 12.29 -58.31 -11.65
C ALA A 59 10.92 -57.61 -11.39
N VAL A 60 10.33 -56.99 -12.45
CA VAL A 60 8.89 -57.10 -12.89
C VAL A 60 7.75 -56.61 -11.94
N ASP A 61 6.73 -55.81 -12.33
CA ASP A 61 6.33 -55.21 -13.63
C ASP A 61 5.12 -54.23 -13.50
N ARG A 62 4.74 -53.56 -14.62
CA ARG A 62 3.52 -52.79 -14.96
C ARG A 62 3.38 -51.34 -14.44
N GLY A 63 2.90 -50.39 -15.26
CA GLY A 63 2.59 -50.48 -16.69
C GLY A 63 2.02 -49.17 -17.29
N ASP A 64 2.22 -49.01 -18.61
CA ASP A 64 1.59 -48.11 -19.59
C ASP A 64 1.33 -46.62 -19.23
N ALA A 65 1.92 -45.58 -19.84
CA ALA A 65 2.41 -45.26 -21.20
C ALA A 65 1.39 -44.55 -22.12
N CYS A 66 1.75 -43.34 -22.58
CA CYS A 66 1.34 -42.78 -23.87
C CYS A 66 2.33 -41.67 -24.31
N ALA A 67 2.61 -41.55 -25.61
CA ALA A 67 3.51 -40.54 -26.18
C ALA A 67 2.70 -39.40 -26.87
N ILE A 68 3.27 -38.35 -27.49
CA ILE A 68 3.98 -38.37 -28.79
C ILE A 68 4.57 -36.96 -29.06
N LEU A 69 5.81 -36.89 -29.59
CA LEU A 69 6.47 -35.88 -30.48
C LEU A 69 6.21 -34.36 -30.30
N ALA A 70 7.16 -33.44 -30.54
CA ALA A 70 8.14 -33.44 -31.65
C ALA A 70 9.54 -32.89 -31.29
N SER A 71 10.43 -32.85 -32.30
CA SER A 71 11.90 -32.71 -32.17
C SER A 71 12.44 -31.50 -33.01
N PRO A 72 13.76 -31.27 -33.24
CA PRO A 72 14.38 -30.00 -32.84
C PRO A 72 15.07 -29.21 -33.99
N SER A 73 15.75 -28.10 -33.67
CA SER A 73 16.74 -27.48 -34.60
C SER A 73 17.87 -26.73 -33.88
N ILE A 74 19.09 -27.23 -34.05
CA ILE A 74 20.42 -26.71 -33.65
C ILE A 74 21.37 -27.21 -34.78
N PRO A 75 22.48 -26.55 -35.20
CA PRO A 75 23.27 -25.50 -34.51
C PRO A 75 23.63 -24.25 -35.35
N ARG A 76 24.31 -23.29 -34.70
CA ARG A 76 25.51 -22.66 -35.30
C ARG A 76 26.64 -22.55 -34.27
N GLN A 77 27.76 -23.20 -34.56
CA GLN A 77 29.06 -22.86 -33.96
C GLN A 77 29.67 -21.68 -34.73
N ALA A 78 30.22 -20.70 -34.04
CA ALA A 78 31.28 -19.84 -34.56
C ALA A 78 31.96 -19.09 -33.40
N SER A 79 33.19 -19.48 -33.07
CA SER A 79 34.16 -18.51 -32.52
C SER A 79 35.01 -18.00 -33.67
N PRO A 80 35.52 -16.77 -33.58
CA PRO A 80 36.97 -16.68 -33.59
C PRO A 80 37.52 -15.77 -32.50
N LYS A 81 38.81 -15.96 -32.21
CA LYS A 81 39.62 -15.10 -31.34
C LYS A 81 39.83 -13.73 -32.01
N CYS A 82 39.82 -12.66 -31.22
CA CYS A 82 40.59 -11.45 -31.54
C CYS A 82 41.30 -10.97 -30.26
N ASN A 83 42.63 -10.98 -30.30
CA ASN A 83 43.44 -10.27 -29.30
C ASN A 83 43.46 -8.79 -29.67
N TYR A 84 43.45 -7.91 -28.66
CA TYR A 84 44.12 -6.63 -28.76
C TYR A 84 44.92 -6.36 -27.48
N ARG A 85 46.14 -5.87 -27.65
CA ARG A 85 47.09 -5.53 -26.58
C ARG A 85 47.87 -4.30 -27.05
N GLN A 86 48.26 -3.45 -26.10
CA GLN A 86 49.03 -2.21 -26.31
C GLN A 86 48.24 -1.10 -27.07
N ALA A 87 48.56 0.18 -26.92
CA ALA A 87 49.69 0.78 -26.21
C ALA A 87 49.29 1.99 -25.34
N ASP A 88 50.13 2.32 -24.35
CA ASP A 88 50.18 3.63 -23.70
C ASP A 88 50.66 4.73 -24.66
N TRP A 89 50.39 6.01 -24.35
CA TRP A 89 51.44 7.05 -24.16
C TRP A 89 50.87 8.44 -23.79
N LEU A 90 51.45 9.07 -22.75
CA LEU A 90 51.57 10.53 -22.48
C LEU A 90 50.29 11.40 -22.30
N SER A 91 50.32 12.55 -21.58
CA SER A 91 51.26 13.04 -20.56
C SER A 91 50.72 14.22 -19.71
N ASN A 92 51.23 14.31 -18.48
CA ASN A 92 51.31 15.45 -17.56
C ASN A 92 51.07 16.89 -18.10
N PHE A 93 50.25 17.66 -17.37
CA PHE A 93 50.52 19.04 -16.85
C PHE A 93 49.41 19.37 -15.82
N GLY A 94 49.61 20.05 -14.68
CA GLY A 94 50.81 20.57 -14.02
C GLY A 94 50.52 20.94 -12.54
N LYS A 95 51.55 21.30 -11.73
CA LYS A 95 51.43 21.69 -10.30
C LYS A 95 51.50 23.21 -10.13
N PHE A 96 50.83 23.78 -9.09
CA PHE A 96 51.39 24.63 -8.00
C PHE A 96 50.30 25.44 -7.21
N PRO A 97 50.59 26.18 -6.10
CA PRO A 97 49.65 26.31 -4.96
C PRO A 97 49.40 27.75 -4.44
N GLY A 98 48.69 27.85 -3.32
CA GLY A 98 48.54 29.06 -2.46
C GLY A 98 47.33 28.87 -1.54
N ILE A 99 47.44 28.77 -0.21
CA ILE A 99 47.85 29.80 0.77
C ILE A 99 46.96 31.05 0.72
N PHE A 100 46.04 31.17 1.68
CA PHE A 100 45.84 32.42 2.44
C PHE A 100 45.24 32.14 3.82
N SER A 101 45.49 33.04 4.77
CA SER A 101 45.11 32.89 6.19
C SER A 101 44.49 34.16 6.77
N GLY A 102 43.50 34.01 7.66
CA GLY A 102 42.94 35.07 8.52
C GLY A 102 41.94 34.44 9.49
N ARG A 103 42.21 34.37 10.80
CA ARG A 103 42.05 35.45 11.80
C ARG A 103 40.61 36.01 11.80
N LEU A 104 39.77 35.55 12.74
CA LEU A 104 39.66 36.02 14.14
C LEU A 104 38.74 37.26 14.27
N HIS A 105 37.61 37.09 14.96
CA HIS A 105 37.25 38.00 16.04
C HIS A 105 36.40 37.28 17.10
N SER A 106 36.62 37.64 18.36
CA SER A 106 35.95 37.10 19.54
C SER A 106 35.12 38.20 20.22
N ALA A 107 33.87 37.92 20.59
CA ALA A 107 33.12 38.78 21.49
C ALA A 107 32.12 37.99 22.35
N SER A 108 32.34 38.06 23.67
CA SER A 108 31.38 37.85 24.76
C SER A 108 31.76 38.91 25.84
N PRO A 109 31.18 38.99 27.05
CA PRO A 109 30.07 38.23 27.64
C PRO A 109 29.01 39.12 28.36
N ARG A 110 28.01 38.49 29.00
CA ARG A 110 27.30 38.84 30.28
C ARG A 110 25.89 38.18 30.27
N GLY A 111 25.40 37.50 31.31
CA GLY A 111 26.02 36.97 32.54
C GLY A 111 24.99 36.68 33.66
N ARG A 112 25.36 35.81 34.64
CA ARG A 112 24.72 35.62 35.99
C ARG A 112 23.31 34.98 36.02
N SER A 113 23.12 33.72 36.46
CA SER A 113 23.09 33.11 37.83
C SER A 113 21.71 33.26 38.54
N ALA A 114 20.87 32.22 38.75
CA ALA A 114 20.95 31.07 39.72
C ALA A 114 20.53 31.45 41.18
N PRO A 115 20.11 30.54 42.10
CA PRO A 115 19.68 29.11 42.02
C PRO A 115 18.40 28.74 42.87
N ALA A 116 18.04 27.43 42.96
CA ALA A 116 17.30 26.74 44.07
C ALA A 116 15.82 27.13 44.38
N ALA A 117 14.98 26.40 45.14
CA ALA A 117 14.79 24.94 45.42
C ALA A 117 13.44 24.70 46.20
N LEU A 118 13.10 23.42 46.50
CA LEU A 118 12.13 22.87 47.52
C LEU A 118 10.74 22.29 47.12
N ALA A 119 10.54 21.05 47.59
CA ALA A 119 9.35 20.41 48.21
C ALA A 119 8.01 20.15 47.49
N TRP A 120 7.38 19.02 47.86
CA TRP A 120 6.00 18.55 47.56
C TRP A 120 5.09 18.68 48.79
N PRO A 121 3.73 18.68 48.65
CA PRO A 121 2.95 17.44 48.88
C PRO A 121 1.71 17.26 47.93
N GLN A 122 0.85 16.26 48.16
CA GLN A 122 -0.25 15.84 47.26
C GLN A 122 -1.67 16.27 47.69
N LYS A 123 -2.52 16.67 46.70
CA LYS A 123 -3.99 16.43 46.55
C LYS A 123 -4.95 16.97 47.66
N PRO A 124 -6.30 17.00 47.50
CA PRO A 124 -7.17 16.69 46.33
C PRO A 124 -8.24 17.79 45.97
N TYR A 125 -9.13 17.48 45.02
CA TYR A 125 -10.53 17.98 44.80
C TYR A 125 -10.87 19.44 44.36
N ARG A 126 -11.36 19.52 43.10
CA ARG A 126 -12.52 20.28 42.52
C ARG A 126 -12.72 21.82 42.68
N ARG A 127 -13.04 22.41 41.50
CA ARG A 127 -13.96 23.54 41.13
C ARG A 127 -13.38 24.93 40.78
N ILE A 128 -13.55 25.25 39.48
CA ILE A 128 -13.98 26.53 38.87
C ILE A 128 -13.07 27.77 39.01
N GLY A 129 -12.58 28.24 37.86
CA GLY A 129 -12.04 29.59 37.65
C GLY A 129 -11.67 29.79 36.17
N TRP A 130 -12.44 30.59 35.43
CA TRP A 130 -12.12 30.96 34.05
C TRP A 130 -11.44 32.33 34.02
N HIS A 131 -10.27 32.45 33.40
CA HIS A 131 -9.70 33.72 32.99
C HIS A 131 -9.61 33.81 31.46
N LEU A 132 -10.24 34.84 30.90
CA LEU A 132 -10.12 35.22 29.50
C LEU A 132 -9.01 36.25 29.36
N THR A 133 -7.88 35.86 28.75
CA THR A 133 -6.91 36.81 28.17
C THR A 133 -7.19 36.90 26.67
N GLY A 134 -7.67 38.06 26.21
CA GLY A 134 -8.16 38.23 24.84
C GLY A 134 -7.16 38.88 23.90
N GLU A 135 -6.91 38.24 22.76
CA GLU A 135 -6.39 38.89 21.55
C GLU A 135 -7.48 38.89 20.47
N ARG A 136 -7.51 39.93 19.62
CA ARG A 136 -8.53 40.07 18.57
C ARG A 136 -8.09 39.31 17.31
N PRO A 137 -8.85 38.33 16.80
CA PRO A 137 -8.56 37.75 15.49
C PRO A 137 -8.79 38.80 14.38
N GLN A 138 -7.85 38.90 13.44
CA GLN A 138 -8.01 39.73 12.25
C GLN A 138 -9.01 39.10 11.27
N ARG A 139 -9.52 39.89 10.30
CA ARG A 139 -10.44 39.39 9.27
C ARG A 139 -9.77 38.29 8.42
N PRO A 140 -10.41 37.14 8.18
CA PRO A 140 -9.92 36.17 7.20
C PRO A 140 -10.07 36.74 5.76
N PRO A 141 -9.23 36.29 4.81
CA PRO A 141 -9.39 36.61 3.40
C PRO A 141 -10.63 35.92 2.79
N PRO A 142 -11.16 36.40 1.65
CA PRO A 142 -12.31 35.79 0.98
C PRO A 142 -12.06 34.33 0.59
N GLY A 143 -13.08 33.47 0.76
CA GLY A 143 -13.10 32.09 0.26
C GLY A 143 -12.60 30.98 1.21
N MET A 144 -12.20 31.31 2.44
CA MET A 144 -11.66 30.30 3.38
C MET A 144 -12.74 29.70 4.30
N ILE A 145 -12.98 28.38 4.22
CA ILE A 145 -13.84 27.64 5.15
C ILE A 145 -13.04 27.29 6.43
N VAL A 146 -13.62 27.54 7.61
CA VAL A 146 -13.00 27.22 8.90
C VAL A 146 -13.85 26.21 9.67
N THR A 147 -13.28 25.02 9.93
CA THR A 147 -13.87 23.96 10.75
C THR A 147 -13.20 23.90 12.12
N THR A 148 -13.98 23.89 13.20
CA THR A 148 -13.46 23.77 14.57
C THR A 148 -14.19 22.64 15.31
N ARG A 149 -13.44 21.67 15.84
CA ARG A 149 -13.99 20.64 16.73
C ARG A 149 -14.00 21.15 18.18
N TYR A 150 -15.17 21.07 18.82
CA TYR A 150 -15.32 21.30 20.25
C TYR A 150 -15.53 19.96 20.97
N THR A 151 -14.92 19.80 22.13
CA THR A 151 -15.10 18.64 23.01
C THR A 151 -15.59 19.11 24.37
N GLY A 152 -16.91 19.14 24.56
CA GLY A 152 -17.59 19.64 25.75
C GLY A 152 -19.00 19.07 25.88
N VAL A 153 -19.57 19.14 27.09
CA VAL A 153 -20.87 18.53 27.43
C VAL A 153 -22.02 19.44 26.99
N LEU A 154 -23.14 18.83 26.57
CA LEU A 154 -24.23 19.48 25.81
C LEU A 154 -24.77 20.84 26.34
N PRO A 155 -25.04 21.04 27.65
CA PRO A 155 -25.79 22.23 28.11
C PRO A 155 -25.09 23.57 27.83
N ASP A 156 -23.79 23.69 28.13
CA ASP A 156 -23.04 24.94 27.99
C ASP A 156 -22.85 25.35 26.52
N LEU A 157 -22.95 24.38 25.59
CA LEU A 157 -22.77 24.59 24.16
C LEU A 157 -23.83 25.54 23.57
N VAL A 158 -25.08 25.44 24.04
CA VAL A 158 -26.23 26.16 23.48
C VAL A 158 -26.16 27.67 23.76
N GLY A 159 -25.77 28.05 24.97
CA GLY A 159 -25.62 29.46 25.35
C GLY A 159 -24.49 30.15 24.57
N SER A 160 -23.35 29.47 24.43
CA SER A 160 -22.20 29.98 23.67
C SER A 160 -22.50 30.11 22.17
N LEU A 161 -23.13 29.10 21.57
CA LEU A 161 -23.49 29.10 20.14
C LEU A 161 -24.43 30.25 19.77
N ASN A 162 -25.40 30.61 20.63
CA ASN A 162 -26.35 31.68 20.32
C ASN A 162 -25.72 33.08 20.29
N ASN A 163 -24.79 33.38 21.20
CA ASN A 163 -24.01 34.63 21.14
C ASN A 163 -23.04 34.63 19.94
N THR A 164 -22.41 33.50 19.65
CA THR A 164 -21.49 33.35 18.51
C THR A 164 -22.23 33.53 17.17
N LYS A 165 -23.41 32.93 17.01
CA LYS A 165 -24.29 33.13 15.84
C LYS A 165 -24.69 34.60 15.65
N ARG A 166 -25.09 35.30 16.73
CA ARG A 166 -25.42 36.74 16.67
C ARG A 166 -24.23 37.62 16.27
N HIS A 167 -22.99 37.20 16.55
CA HIS A 167 -21.79 37.93 16.14
C HIS A 167 -21.37 37.62 14.70
N LEU A 168 -21.47 36.36 14.26
CA LEU A 168 -21.12 35.93 12.90
C LEU A 168 -22.17 36.36 11.85
N ALA A 169 -23.44 36.47 12.22
CA ALA A 169 -24.47 37.05 11.36
C ALA A 169 -24.15 38.52 10.98
N LYS A 170 -23.55 39.29 11.89
CA LYS A 170 -23.05 40.65 11.62
C LYS A 170 -21.79 40.69 10.73
N LEU A 171 -21.25 39.53 10.38
CA LEU A 171 -20.10 39.34 9.50
C LEU A 171 -20.47 38.54 8.23
N GLY A 172 -21.76 38.34 7.95
CA GLY A 172 -22.23 37.65 6.74
C GLY A 172 -21.96 36.14 6.72
N CYS A 173 -21.89 35.50 7.89
CA CYS A 173 -21.57 34.07 8.01
C CYS A 173 -22.64 33.29 8.81
N ASP A 174 -22.98 32.10 8.32
CA ASP A 174 -23.82 31.10 9.00
C ASP A 174 -22.96 30.12 9.83
N VAL A 175 -23.61 29.42 10.77
CA VAL A 175 -23.00 28.33 11.56
C VAL A 175 -23.89 27.09 11.53
N VAL A 176 -23.39 26.03 10.91
CA VAL A 176 -24.02 24.70 10.86
C VAL A 176 -23.41 23.80 11.93
N VAL A 177 -24.25 23.04 12.64
CA VAL A 177 -23.81 22.10 13.68
C VAL A 177 -24.53 20.76 13.49
N LYS A 178 -23.77 19.69 13.23
CA LYS A 178 -24.22 18.29 13.19
C LYS A 178 -23.13 17.44 13.85
N THR A 179 -23.51 16.36 14.57
CA THR A 179 -22.59 15.40 15.23
C THR A 179 -21.40 16.00 16.01
N GLY A 180 -21.61 17.14 16.70
CA GLY A 180 -20.61 17.77 17.56
C GLY A 180 -19.52 18.60 16.84
N VAL A 181 -19.62 18.78 15.51
CA VAL A 181 -18.75 19.68 14.75
C VAL A 181 -19.50 20.96 14.40
N ALA A 182 -18.86 22.11 14.61
CA ALA A 182 -19.38 23.41 14.19
C ALA A 182 -18.56 23.94 13.00
N THR A 183 -19.24 24.27 11.92
CA THR A 183 -18.63 24.79 10.68
C THR A 183 -19.18 26.19 10.39
N ILE A 184 -18.27 27.14 10.17
CA ILE A 184 -18.60 28.52 9.80
C ILE A 184 -18.49 28.64 8.28
N ILE A 185 -19.52 29.19 7.63
CA ILE A 185 -19.62 29.31 6.17
C ILE A 185 -20.20 30.69 5.77
N PRO A 186 -19.88 31.21 4.56
CA PRO A 186 -20.52 32.42 4.05
C PRO A 186 -22.03 32.24 3.88
N TRP A 187 -22.79 33.35 4.00
CA TRP A 187 -24.23 33.36 3.76
C TRP A 187 -24.58 32.79 2.37
N GLY A 188 -25.66 32.00 2.29
CA GLY A 188 -26.11 31.32 1.08
C GLY A 188 -25.52 29.92 0.86
N TRP A 189 -24.33 29.60 1.39
CA TRP A 189 -23.70 28.27 1.21
C TRP A 189 -24.32 27.16 2.07
N SER A 190 -25.20 27.51 3.01
CA SER A 190 -25.82 26.59 3.97
C SER A 190 -26.67 25.49 3.33
N LYS A 191 -27.24 25.71 2.14
CA LYS A 191 -27.98 24.67 1.39
C LYS A 191 -27.05 23.67 0.67
N ALA A 192 -25.91 24.13 0.16
CA ALA A 192 -25.01 23.30 -0.66
C ALA A 192 -24.17 22.31 0.18
N VAL A 193 -23.74 22.71 1.38
CA VAL A 193 -22.89 21.88 2.26
C VAL A 193 -23.67 20.72 2.91
N VAL A 194 -24.97 20.89 3.13
CA VAL A 194 -25.84 19.83 3.68
C VAL A 194 -26.09 18.69 2.68
N ALA A 195 -26.19 19.02 1.39
CA ALA A 195 -26.50 18.07 0.32
C ALA A 195 -25.41 17.01 0.03
N TRP A 196 -24.24 17.08 0.67
CA TRP A 196 -23.16 16.11 0.48
C TRP A 196 -23.24 14.86 1.37
N PHE A 197 -24.14 14.81 2.36
CA PHE A 197 -24.21 13.70 3.33
C PHE A 197 -25.59 13.08 3.55
N ASP A 198 -26.69 13.81 3.31
CA ASP A 198 -28.01 13.34 3.73
C ASP A 198 -28.73 12.47 2.67
N MET A 199 -28.56 11.15 2.79
CA MET A 199 -29.47 10.11 2.24
C MET A 199 -30.50 9.62 3.27
N ALA A 200 -30.36 10.02 4.53
CA ALA A 200 -31.19 9.54 5.64
C ALA A 200 -32.58 10.19 5.61
N ALA A 201 -33.62 9.36 5.62
CA ALA A 201 -35.01 9.77 5.78
C ALA A 201 -35.28 10.16 7.25
N PRO A 202 -35.86 11.33 7.54
CA PRO A 202 -36.27 11.70 8.89
C PRO A 202 -37.22 10.65 9.50
N PRO A 203 -37.12 10.31 10.79
CA PRO A 203 -38.07 9.40 11.46
C PRO A 203 -39.52 9.87 11.43
N THR A 204 -39.76 11.15 11.13
CA THR A 204 -41.10 11.73 10.98
C THR A 204 -41.73 11.54 9.59
N LYS A 205 -40.99 11.02 8.60
CA LYS A 205 -41.49 10.82 7.22
C LYS A 205 -41.96 9.38 7.02
N THR A 206 -43.14 9.23 6.44
CA THR A 206 -43.82 7.93 6.23
C THR A 206 -44.33 7.84 4.78
N LEU A 207 -44.84 6.69 4.34
CA LEU A 207 -45.44 6.59 3.00
C LEU A 207 -46.73 7.42 2.84
N ASN A 208 -47.25 8.00 3.93
CA ASN A 208 -48.38 8.93 3.93
C ASN A 208 -47.96 10.40 3.93
N ASP A 209 -46.67 10.70 4.08
CA ASP A 209 -46.08 12.04 3.98
C ASP A 209 -44.66 11.96 3.38
N LEU A 210 -44.57 12.22 2.08
CA LEU A 210 -43.32 12.30 1.31
C LEU A 210 -42.89 13.75 0.99
N ASP A 211 -43.60 14.76 1.50
CA ASP A 211 -43.38 16.17 1.16
C ASP A 211 -41.98 16.68 1.53
N GLY A 212 -41.29 17.34 0.60
CA GLY A 212 -40.06 18.06 0.90
C GLY A 212 -38.97 17.93 -0.16
N ILE A 213 -37.73 18.15 0.28
CA ILE A 213 -36.55 18.13 -0.58
C ILE A 213 -35.67 16.95 -0.16
N TRP A 214 -35.57 15.95 -1.04
CA TRP A 214 -34.78 14.75 -0.90
C TRP A 214 -33.48 14.87 -1.71
N THR A 215 -32.41 14.17 -1.33
CA THR A 215 -31.17 14.13 -2.11
C THR A 215 -30.71 12.70 -2.32
N LEU A 216 -30.86 12.22 -3.56
CA LEU A 216 -30.45 10.89 -3.99
C LEU A 216 -28.94 10.89 -4.32
N ASN A 217 -28.14 10.34 -3.41
CA ASN A 217 -26.72 10.05 -3.63
C ASN A 217 -26.57 8.65 -4.25
N LYS A 218 -26.47 8.59 -5.57
CA LYS A 218 -26.40 7.32 -6.34
C LYS A 218 -25.18 6.44 -6.00
N ARG A 219 -24.18 6.93 -5.26
CA ARG A 219 -23.08 6.10 -4.74
C ARG A 219 -23.41 5.34 -3.46
N LEU A 220 -24.57 5.62 -2.86
CA LEU A 220 -25.09 4.98 -1.63
C LEU A 220 -26.42 4.25 -1.89
N SER A 221 -26.75 4.03 -3.16
CA SER A 221 -27.89 3.28 -3.67
C SER A 221 -27.42 2.02 -4.41
N ASP A 222 -28.36 1.14 -4.76
CA ASP A 222 -28.11 -0.15 -5.40
C ASP A 222 -27.47 -0.05 -6.79
N HIS A 223 -26.93 -1.18 -7.29
CA HIS A 223 -26.05 -1.21 -8.46
C HIS A 223 -26.80 -1.09 -9.82
N PHE A 224 -27.25 0.13 -10.13
CA PHE A 224 -28.02 0.49 -11.32
C PHE A 224 -27.31 0.30 -12.68
N ASP A 225 -26.00 0.03 -12.77
CA ASP A 225 -25.27 0.00 -14.05
C ASP A 225 -25.74 -1.12 -14.99
N GLU A 226 -26.25 -2.23 -14.44
CA GLU A 226 -26.81 -3.35 -15.19
C GLU A 226 -28.23 -3.03 -15.68
N VAL A 227 -29.08 -2.45 -14.83
CA VAL A 227 -30.42 -1.98 -15.21
C VAL A 227 -30.34 -0.92 -16.31
N LEU A 228 -29.47 0.09 -16.16
CA LEU A 228 -29.23 1.09 -17.20
C LEU A 228 -28.66 0.48 -18.49
N ALA A 229 -27.90 -0.63 -18.42
CA ALA A 229 -27.40 -1.31 -19.61
C ALA A 229 -28.54 -2.04 -20.35
N LEU A 230 -29.43 -2.71 -19.63
CA LEU A 230 -30.63 -3.36 -20.18
C LEU A 230 -31.61 -2.34 -20.79
N GLN A 231 -31.69 -1.14 -20.23
CA GLN A 231 -32.43 0.01 -20.78
C GLN A 231 -31.77 0.64 -22.03
N GLY A 232 -30.62 0.12 -22.49
CA GLY A 232 -29.92 0.57 -23.69
C GLY A 232 -28.99 1.77 -23.49
N ILE A 233 -28.80 2.26 -22.25
CA ILE A 233 -28.00 3.46 -21.98
C ILE A 233 -26.50 3.16 -22.19
N GLY A 234 -25.84 3.97 -23.03
CA GLY A 234 -24.42 3.81 -23.36
C GLY A 234 -23.47 3.97 -22.16
N TRP A 235 -22.41 3.16 -22.11
CA TRP A 235 -21.51 3.01 -20.95
C TRP A 235 -21.01 4.33 -20.35
N ILE A 236 -20.62 5.32 -21.19
CA ILE A 236 -20.16 6.63 -20.72
C ILE A 236 -21.24 7.35 -19.91
N LEU A 237 -22.48 7.35 -20.42
CA LEU A 237 -23.62 7.99 -19.77
C LEU A 237 -24.02 7.26 -18.49
N ARG A 238 -23.94 5.93 -18.44
CA ARG A 238 -24.16 5.16 -17.19
C ARG A 238 -23.15 5.53 -16.10
N LYS A 239 -21.86 5.66 -16.45
CA LYS A 239 -20.84 6.09 -15.49
C LYS A 239 -20.99 7.57 -15.08
N ALA A 240 -21.46 8.44 -15.96
CA ALA A 240 -21.81 9.82 -15.59
C ALA A 240 -22.99 9.87 -14.61
N ILE A 241 -24.09 9.15 -14.90
CA ILE A 241 -25.26 9.02 -14.03
C ILE A 241 -24.87 8.51 -12.65
N GLY A 242 -23.98 7.51 -12.58
CA GLY A 242 -23.48 6.94 -11.32
C GLY A 242 -22.52 7.83 -10.51
N MET A 243 -22.08 8.96 -11.07
CA MET A 243 -21.25 9.93 -10.36
C MET A 243 -22.02 11.18 -9.92
N ALA A 244 -23.27 11.34 -10.32
CA ALA A 244 -24.09 12.50 -10.02
C ALA A 244 -25.06 12.24 -8.85
N SER A 245 -25.19 13.24 -7.97
CA SER A 245 -26.32 13.33 -7.03
C SER A 245 -27.50 14.02 -7.72
N THR A 246 -28.71 13.59 -7.39
CA THR A 246 -29.97 14.24 -7.79
C THR A 246 -30.67 14.80 -6.56
N THR A 247 -31.11 16.04 -6.57
CA THR A 247 -32.03 16.60 -5.57
C THR A 247 -33.45 16.53 -6.13
N GLU A 248 -34.39 16.02 -5.34
CA GLU A 248 -35.78 15.80 -5.73
C GLU A 248 -36.70 16.60 -4.80
N GLN A 249 -37.40 17.60 -5.33
CA GLN A 249 -38.42 18.34 -4.59
C GLN A 249 -39.80 17.70 -4.86
N ILE A 250 -40.31 17.00 -3.85
CA ILE A 250 -41.58 16.26 -3.88
C ILE A 250 -42.68 17.13 -3.25
N SER A 251 -43.83 17.18 -3.93
CA SER A 251 -45.08 17.73 -3.39
C SER A 251 -46.23 16.74 -3.63
N GLN A 252 -46.88 16.33 -2.54
CA GLN A 252 -47.96 15.34 -2.46
C GLN A 252 -49.27 16.06 -2.12
N SER A 253 -50.35 15.76 -2.86
CA SER A 253 -51.69 16.28 -2.59
C SER A 253 -52.74 15.19 -2.79
N LYS A 254 -53.95 15.43 -2.29
CA LYS A 254 -55.13 14.61 -2.60
C LYS A 254 -56.22 15.51 -3.16
N ASP A 255 -56.93 15.02 -4.17
CA ASP A 255 -58.05 15.75 -4.78
C ASP A 255 -59.38 15.53 -4.02
N GLU A 256 -60.45 16.14 -4.52
CA GLU A 256 -61.80 16.07 -3.93
C GLU A 256 -62.37 14.64 -3.88
N HIS A 257 -61.82 13.70 -4.65
CA HIS A 257 -62.19 12.28 -4.66
C HIS A 257 -61.24 11.42 -3.82
N GLY A 258 -60.28 12.04 -3.14
CA GLY A 258 -59.27 11.38 -2.30
C GLY A 258 -58.11 10.75 -3.08
N VAL A 259 -58.05 10.92 -4.41
CA VAL A 259 -56.97 10.37 -5.22
C VAL A 259 -55.69 11.15 -4.96
N GLU A 260 -54.59 10.41 -4.80
CA GLU A 260 -53.29 10.95 -4.44
C GLU A 260 -52.46 11.32 -5.68
N HIS A 261 -51.99 12.57 -5.72
CA HIS A 261 -51.17 13.15 -6.77
C HIS A 261 -49.80 13.50 -6.20
N ILE A 262 -48.72 13.03 -6.82
CA ILE A 262 -47.34 13.34 -6.42
C ILE A 262 -46.62 13.98 -7.60
N THR A 263 -46.10 15.19 -7.39
CA THR A 263 -45.24 15.87 -8.35
C THR A 263 -43.80 15.87 -7.84
N ILE A 264 -42.85 15.43 -8.67
CA ILE A 264 -41.43 15.32 -8.34
C ILE A 264 -40.63 16.23 -9.30
N ASN A 265 -40.06 17.31 -8.75
CA ASN A 265 -39.18 18.21 -9.48
C ASN A 265 -37.73 17.82 -9.24
N GLN A 266 -37.09 17.23 -10.25
CA GLN A 266 -35.72 16.72 -10.16
C GLN A 266 -34.68 17.77 -10.62
N THR A 267 -33.52 17.81 -9.95
CA THR A 267 -32.37 18.63 -10.33
C THR A 267 -31.08 17.87 -10.10
N ILE A 268 -30.25 17.74 -11.14
CA ILE A 268 -28.99 17.00 -11.11
C ILE A 268 -27.84 17.95 -10.71
N THR A 269 -26.81 17.39 -10.06
CA THR A 269 -25.54 18.05 -9.73
C THR A 269 -25.06 18.95 -10.88
N GLY A 270 -24.87 20.24 -10.59
CA GLY A 270 -24.64 21.28 -11.60
C GLY A 270 -25.85 22.19 -11.87
N GLY A 271 -27.01 21.94 -11.23
CA GLY A 271 -28.20 22.78 -11.34
C GLY A 271 -29.09 22.46 -12.55
N ILE A 272 -28.83 21.36 -13.24
CA ILE A 272 -29.58 20.93 -14.42
C ILE A 272 -30.93 20.37 -13.97
N LYS A 273 -32.02 21.08 -14.28
CA LYS A 273 -33.38 20.58 -14.10
C LYS A 273 -33.70 19.52 -15.16
N THR A 274 -34.31 18.41 -14.77
CA THR A 274 -34.85 17.40 -15.69
C THR A 274 -36.37 17.53 -15.80
N THR A 275 -37.00 16.70 -16.64
CA THR A 275 -38.46 16.67 -16.82
C THR A 275 -39.15 16.37 -15.47
N PRO A 276 -40.09 17.21 -15.00
CA PRO A 276 -40.85 16.91 -13.78
C PRO A 276 -41.72 15.66 -13.97
N GLU A 277 -41.73 14.78 -12.97
CA GLU A 277 -42.64 13.63 -12.96
C GLU A 277 -43.95 14.03 -12.28
N HIS A 278 -45.09 13.77 -12.92
CA HIS A 278 -46.41 13.86 -12.32
C HIS A 278 -47.01 12.45 -12.22
N ARG A 279 -47.25 11.98 -11.00
CA ARG A 279 -47.75 10.64 -10.69
C ARG A 279 -49.14 10.74 -10.08
N VAL A 280 -50.08 9.95 -10.57
CA VAL A 280 -51.42 9.79 -9.99
C VAL A 280 -51.53 8.36 -9.48
N HIS A 281 -51.88 8.18 -8.21
CA HIS A 281 -51.89 6.88 -7.53
C HIS A 281 -53.26 6.20 -7.61
N ASN A 282 -53.73 5.94 -8.83
CA ASN A 282 -55.06 5.40 -9.14
C ASN A 282 -55.02 4.16 -10.06
N ASP A 283 -53.85 3.57 -10.29
CA ASP A 283 -53.62 2.46 -11.23
C ASP A 283 -54.04 2.78 -12.68
N THR A 284 -54.02 4.05 -13.10
CA THR A 284 -54.13 4.43 -14.52
C THR A 284 -52.77 4.84 -15.09
N TRP A 285 -52.60 4.69 -16.41
CA TRP A 285 -51.42 5.22 -17.09
C TRP A 285 -51.47 6.76 -17.13
N GLY A 286 -50.42 7.41 -16.64
CA GLY A 286 -50.18 8.83 -16.84
C GLY A 286 -49.86 9.14 -18.31
N GLY A 287 -49.92 10.42 -18.67
CA GLY A 287 -49.61 10.89 -20.03
C GLY A 287 -48.16 10.61 -20.45
N GLU A 288 -47.92 10.57 -21.76
CA GLU A 288 -46.56 10.44 -22.30
C GLU A 288 -45.70 11.65 -21.91
N TYR A 289 -44.50 11.39 -21.42
CA TYR A 289 -43.47 12.41 -21.20
C TYR A 289 -42.20 12.04 -21.97
N SER A 290 -41.35 13.04 -22.20
CA SER A 290 -40.02 12.83 -22.80
C SER A 290 -38.95 13.20 -21.78
N ASP A 291 -38.07 12.27 -21.49
CA ASP A 291 -36.89 12.46 -20.65
C ASP A 291 -35.61 12.50 -21.52
N PRO A 292 -34.62 13.38 -21.24
CA PRO A 292 -33.39 13.48 -22.03
C PRO A 292 -32.47 12.25 -21.98
N ILE A 293 -32.65 11.32 -21.04
CA ILE A 293 -31.85 10.10 -20.87
C ILE A 293 -32.63 8.87 -21.35
N PHE A 294 -33.91 8.75 -20.96
CA PHE A 294 -34.73 7.55 -21.20
C PHE A 294 -35.62 7.62 -22.44
N GLY A 295 -35.78 8.80 -23.06
CA GLY A 295 -36.60 9.01 -24.25
C GLY A 295 -38.08 9.22 -23.92
N LYS A 296 -38.97 8.72 -24.79
CA LYS A 296 -40.42 8.77 -24.55
C LYS A 296 -40.83 7.67 -23.60
N SER A 297 -41.51 8.03 -22.52
CA SER A 297 -42.00 7.11 -21.51
C SER A 297 -43.39 7.45 -21.02
N ARG A 298 -44.06 6.45 -20.45
CA ARG A 298 -45.27 6.62 -19.63
C ARG A 298 -45.14 5.78 -18.36
N SER A 299 -45.93 6.09 -17.34
CA SER A 299 -45.91 5.34 -16.08
C SER A 299 -47.27 5.25 -15.40
N ARG A 300 -47.49 4.17 -14.67
CA ARG A 300 -48.69 3.85 -13.89
C ARG A 300 -48.28 3.57 -12.45
N HIS A 301 -48.95 4.18 -11.47
CA HIS A 301 -48.59 4.09 -10.04
C HIS A 301 -49.83 3.83 -9.20
N ARG A 302 -49.66 3.12 -8.08
CA ARG A 302 -50.74 2.77 -7.15
C ARG A 302 -50.17 2.42 -5.76
N ARG A 303 -51.04 2.39 -4.76
CA ARG A 303 -50.74 1.74 -3.47
C ARG A 303 -51.13 0.26 -3.54
N VAL A 304 -50.31 -0.61 -2.96
CA VAL A 304 -50.53 -2.06 -2.87
C VAL A 304 -50.27 -2.51 -1.45
N LYS A 305 -51.04 -3.48 -0.95
CA LYS A 305 -50.81 -4.05 0.37
C LYS A 305 -49.72 -5.10 0.36
N ILE A 306 -48.85 -5.09 1.36
CA ILE A 306 -47.76 -6.09 1.50
C ILE A 306 -48.36 -7.49 1.66
N SER A 307 -49.47 -7.58 2.40
CA SER A 307 -50.31 -8.78 2.57
C SER A 307 -51.00 -9.26 1.28
N SER A 308 -51.14 -8.41 0.25
CA SER A 308 -51.78 -8.75 -1.03
C SER A 308 -50.81 -9.21 -2.13
N LEU A 309 -49.51 -9.00 -1.93
CA LEU A 309 -48.45 -9.57 -2.77
C LEU A 309 -48.32 -11.07 -2.51
N LYS A 310 -47.99 -11.85 -3.53
CA LYS A 310 -47.85 -13.31 -3.42
C LYS A 310 -46.50 -13.75 -2.84
N ASP A 311 -46.51 -14.85 -2.07
CA ASP A 311 -45.30 -15.51 -1.55
C ASP A 311 -44.82 -16.66 -2.45
N ASP A 312 -45.73 -17.24 -3.26
CA ASP A 312 -45.45 -18.27 -4.26
C ASP A 312 -44.94 -17.68 -5.59
N ASP A 313 -45.04 -16.36 -5.77
CA ASP A 313 -44.50 -15.64 -6.91
C ASP A 313 -43.06 -15.15 -6.61
N PRO A 314 -42.03 -15.58 -7.37
CA PRO A 314 -40.64 -15.24 -7.10
C PRO A 314 -40.30 -13.76 -7.35
N VAL A 315 -41.18 -13.00 -8.02
CA VAL A 315 -41.06 -11.54 -8.15
C VAL A 315 -41.71 -10.86 -6.96
N GLU A 316 -42.97 -11.18 -6.65
CA GLU A 316 -43.69 -10.46 -5.59
C GLU A 316 -43.16 -10.78 -4.18
N GLY A 317 -42.60 -11.97 -3.96
CA GLY A 317 -41.91 -12.33 -2.72
C GLY A 317 -40.64 -11.51 -2.44
N LEU A 318 -39.92 -11.08 -3.48
CA LEU A 318 -38.76 -10.18 -3.32
C LEU A 318 -39.19 -8.78 -2.86
N LEU A 319 -40.38 -8.32 -3.29
CA LEU A 319 -40.91 -7.00 -2.94
C LEU A 319 -41.43 -6.90 -1.50
N LYS A 320 -41.43 -8.00 -0.73
CA LYS A 320 -41.82 -8.01 0.70
C LYS A 320 -40.67 -7.79 1.68
N MET A 321 -39.41 -7.90 1.25
CA MET A 321 -38.25 -7.95 2.14
C MET A 321 -37.60 -6.56 2.35
N GLY A 322 -36.92 -6.39 3.49
CA GLY A 322 -36.03 -5.25 3.79
C GLY A 322 -36.68 -4.02 4.47
N TRP A 323 -37.99 -3.86 4.35
CA TRP A 323 -38.73 -2.70 4.87
C TRP A 323 -38.65 -2.48 6.38
N THR A 324 -38.66 -1.21 6.82
CA THR A 324 -38.72 -0.85 8.24
C THR A 324 -40.05 -1.25 8.88
N GLN A 325 -40.04 -1.47 10.20
CA GLN A 325 -41.20 -1.92 10.96
C GLN A 325 -42.43 -1.02 10.78
N ASP A 326 -42.26 0.31 10.63
CA ASP A 326 -43.37 1.24 10.36
C ASP A 326 -44.04 1.08 8.99
N VAL A 327 -43.32 0.53 8.00
CA VAL A 327 -43.87 0.18 6.67
C VAL A 327 -44.55 -1.19 6.72
N VAL A 328 -43.97 -2.15 7.44
CA VAL A 328 -44.56 -3.48 7.66
C VAL A 328 -45.86 -3.41 8.47
N GLU A 329 -45.90 -2.59 9.53
CA GLU A 329 -47.10 -2.37 10.35
C GLU A 329 -48.20 -1.58 9.60
N ALA A 330 -47.82 -0.75 8.62
CA ALA A 330 -48.78 -0.03 7.77
C ALA A 330 -49.43 -0.90 6.67
N ASP A 331 -48.83 -2.05 6.34
CA ASP A 331 -49.28 -2.96 5.27
C ASP A 331 -49.48 -2.25 3.91
N GLU A 332 -48.65 -1.27 3.56
CA GLU A 332 -48.72 -0.55 2.26
C GLU A 332 -47.34 -0.24 1.65
N LEU A 333 -47.25 -0.36 0.32
CA LEU A 333 -46.14 0.07 -0.52
C LEU A 333 -46.64 0.84 -1.75
N ILE A 334 -45.76 1.60 -2.39
CA ILE A 334 -46.05 2.27 -3.68
C ILE A 334 -45.50 1.39 -4.82
N ASP A 335 -46.40 0.78 -5.59
CA ASP A 335 -46.12 -0.06 -6.77
C ASP A 335 -46.19 0.82 -8.02
N GLY A 336 -45.12 0.82 -8.81
CA GLY A 336 -44.97 1.64 -10.01
C GLY A 336 -44.50 0.83 -11.20
N ILE A 337 -45.10 1.06 -12.36
CA ILE A 337 -44.69 0.47 -13.64
C ILE A 337 -44.35 1.61 -14.60
N VAL A 338 -43.16 1.54 -15.21
CA VAL A 338 -42.65 2.50 -16.19
C VAL A 338 -42.35 1.79 -17.50
N GLU A 339 -42.77 2.36 -18.61
CA GLU A 339 -42.59 1.82 -19.97
C GLU A 339 -41.90 2.86 -20.86
N SER A 340 -40.88 2.45 -21.61
CA SER A 340 -40.27 3.28 -22.66
C SER A 340 -40.86 2.95 -24.02
N LEU A 341 -41.57 3.93 -24.58
CA LEU A 341 -42.31 3.84 -25.84
C LEU A 341 -41.38 3.85 -27.07
N ASN A 342 -40.13 4.29 -26.91
CA ASN A 342 -39.14 4.34 -28.00
C ASN A 342 -37.98 3.34 -27.83
N HIS A 343 -37.71 2.82 -26.62
CA HIS A 343 -36.69 1.80 -26.40
C HIS A 343 -37.27 0.40 -26.13
N GLY A 344 -38.58 0.29 -25.86
CA GLY A 344 -39.32 -0.97 -25.79
C GLY A 344 -39.17 -1.77 -24.49
N TRP A 345 -38.57 -1.19 -23.45
CA TRP A 345 -38.44 -1.83 -22.13
C TRP A 345 -39.55 -1.41 -21.17
N VAL A 346 -39.87 -2.31 -20.24
CA VAL A 346 -40.76 -2.06 -19.09
C VAL A 346 -39.96 -2.34 -17.80
N ALA A 347 -40.26 -1.62 -16.73
CA ALA A 347 -39.73 -1.86 -15.40
C ALA A 347 -40.84 -1.71 -14.35
N ARG A 348 -40.95 -2.68 -13.43
CA ARG A 348 -41.78 -2.59 -12.23
C ARG A 348 -40.88 -2.25 -11.03
N LEU A 349 -41.38 -1.44 -10.11
CA LEU A 349 -40.66 -1.04 -8.90
C LEU A 349 -41.61 -0.89 -7.69
N ALA A 350 -41.09 -1.20 -6.50
CA ALA A 350 -41.76 -0.92 -5.23
C ALA A 350 -40.95 0.11 -4.43
N CYS A 351 -41.61 1.13 -3.88
CA CYS A 351 -40.96 2.14 -3.03
C CYS A 351 -41.39 1.99 -1.56
N GLY A 352 -40.42 2.08 -0.65
CA GLY A 352 -40.60 1.95 0.79
C GLY A 352 -39.47 2.61 1.59
N PHE A 353 -39.44 2.36 2.89
CA PHE A 353 -38.34 2.78 3.77
C PHE A 353 -37.64 1.56 4.36
N GLU A 354 -36.32 1.63 4.52
CA GLU A 354 -35.46 0.57 5.07
C GLU A 354 -34.42 1.12 6.04
N GLU A 355 -33.82 0.28 6.88
CA GLU A 355 -32.67 0.66 7.72
C GLU A 355 -31.36 0.07 7.18
N ILE A 356 -30.48 0.93 6.69
CA ILE A 356 -29.22 0.54 6.05
C ILE A 356 -28.04 1.12 6.85
N ASN A 357 -27.25 0.24 7.48
CA ASN A 357 -26.12 0.59 8.36
C ASN A 357 -26.48 1.51 9.55
N GLY A 358 -27.70 1.38 10.11
CA GLY A 358 -28.17 2.22 11.22
C GLY A 358 -28.77 3.57 10.79
N GLU A 359 -29.03 3.76 9.49
CA GLU A 359 -29.72 4.93 8.94
C GLU A 359 -31.00 4.50 8.23
N ARG A 360 -32.15 5.05 8.61
CA ARG A 360 -33.40 4.88 7.85
C ARG A 360 -33.31 5.65 6.52
N ARG A 361 -33.66 5.02 5.40
CA ARG A 361 -33.55 5.56 4.03
C ARG A 361 -34.81 5.24 3.23
N PHE A 362 -35.09 6.04 2.20
CA PHE A 362 -36.12 5.72 1.21
C PHE A 362 -35.49 4.90 0.08
N VAL A 363 -36.06 3.73 -0.23
CA VAL A 363 -35.47 2.69 -1.09
C VAL A 363 -36.45 2.31 -2.20
N ARG A 364 -35.92 1.81 -3.32
CA ARG A 364 -36.70 1.35 -4.48
C ARG A 364 -36.21 -0.01 -4.94
N HIS A 365 -36.99 -1.05 -4.68
CA HIS A 365 -36.74 -2.37 -5.24
C HIS A 365 -37.23 -2.41 -6.70
N LEU A 366 -36.41 -2.97 -7.58
CA LEU A 366 -36.64 -3.07 -9.02
C LEU A 366 -36.80 -4.53 -9.42
N ASP A 367 -37.82 -4.82 -10.19
CA ASP A 367 -38.05 -6.14 -10.76
C ASP A 367 -37.29 -6.29 -12.10
N PRO A 368 -36.32 -7.22 -12.21
CA PRO A 368 -35.61 -7.47 -13.45
C PRO A 368 -36.43 -8.28 -14.49
N ALA A 369 -37.53 -8.94 -14.10
CA ALA A 369 -38.27 -9.85 -14.97
C ALA A 369 -39.09 -9.15 -16.07
N TYR A 370 -39.47 -7.89 -15.88
CA TYR A 370 -40.20 -7.09 -16.88
C TYR A 370 -39.31 -6.48 -17.98
N LEU A 371 -37.98 -6.62 -17.88
CA LEU A 371 -37.03 -6.15 -18.90
C LEU A 371 -36.98 -7.15 -20.09
N PRO A 372 -37.15 -6.72 -21.36
CA PRO A 372 -37.23 -7.64 -22.49
C PRO A 372 -35.96 -8.48 -22.72
N LEU A 373 -36.07 -9.79 -22.47
CA LEU A 373 -34.95 -10.73 -22.51
C LEU A 373 -34.38 -10.97 -23.93
N GLU A 374 -35.14 -10.64 -24.98
CA GLU A 374 -34.79 -10.96 -26.38
C GLU A 374 -33.61 -10.17 -26.99
N ARG A 375 -33.06 -9.16 -26.30
CA ARG A 375 -31.90 -8.39 -26.81
C ARG A 375 -30.54 -8.78 -26.23
N ALA A 376 -30.50 -9.65 -25.22
CA ALA A 376 -29.25 -10.15 -24.64
C ALA A 376 -28.41 -10.97 -25.65
N LEU A 377 -29.06 -11.74 -26.52
CA LEU A 377 -28.38 -12.64 -27.48
C LEU A 377 -27.74 -11.91 -28.68
N ILE A 378 -28.27 -10.75 -29.08
CA ILE A 378 -27.74 -9.98 -30.22
C ILE A 378 -26.43 -9.27 -29.85
N ALA A 379 -26.32 -8.78 -28.60
CA ALA A 379 -25.09 -8.17 -28.09
C ALA A 379 -23.89 -9.14 -28.07
N ALA A 380 -24.15 -10.45 -27.90
CA ALA A 380 -23.11 -11.47 -27.97
C ALA A 380 -22.61 -11.74 -29.41
N PHE A 381 -23.47 -11.61 -30.42
CA PHE A 381 -23.12 -11.91 -31.81
C PHE A 381 -22.40 -10.76 -32.54
N CYS A 382 -22.77 -9.51 -32.26
CA CYS A 382 -22.18 -8.34 -32.94
C CYS A 382 -20.70 -8.07 -32.56
N VAL A 383 -20.14 -8.74 -31.57
CA VAL A 383 -18.73 -8.58 -31.14
C VAL A 383 -17.77 -9.48 -31.95
N ILE A 384 -18.27 -10.47 -32.70
CA ILE A 384 -17.45 -11.49 -33.38
C ILE A 384 -17.26 -11.22 -34.89
N LEU A 385 -18.05 -10.32 -35.50
CA LEU A 385 -18.06 -10.08 -36.96
C LEU A 385 -17.64 -8.65 -37.39
N ALA A 386 -16.77 -7.99 -36.61
CA ALA A 386 -16.24 -6.65 -36.90
C ALA A 386 -14.75 -6.63 -37.30
N THR A 387 -14.16 -7.77 -37.65
CA THR A 387 -12.72 -7.89 -38.01
C THR A 387 -12.46 -8.74 -39.25
N ALA A 388 -13.09 -8.41 -40.38
CA ALA A 388 -12.73 -8.96 -41.69
C ALA A 388 -13.10 -8.04 -42.86
N THR A 389 -12.32 -8.13 -43.95
CA THR A 389 -12.58 -7.67 -45.34
C THR A 389 -12.91 -6.19 -45.61
N THR A 390 -11.97 -5.53 -46.30
CA THR A 390 -12.22 -4.38 -47.20
C THR A 390 -13.00 -4.79 -48.45
N PRO A 391 -13.63 -3.85 -49.16
CA PRO A 391 -13.30 -3.72 -50.58
C PRO A 391 -13.14 -2.28 -51.11
N THR A 392 -12.33 -2.15 -52.15
CA THR A 392 -12.16 -0.96 -53.00
C THR A 392 -13.11 -0.96 -54.20
N PRO A 393 -13.46 0.22 -54.76
CA PRO A 393 -13.90 0.32 -56.16
C PRO A 393 -12.97 1.20 -57.03
N THR A 394 -12.69 0.75 -58.25
CA THR A 394 -12.09 1.54 -59.35
C THR A 394 -13.10 1.78 -60.48
N PRO A 395 -12.94 2.81 -61.34
CA PRO A 395 -14.06 3.39 -62.08
C PRO A 395 -14.17 3.05 -63.58
N THR A 396 -15.42 2.94 -64.04
CA THR A 396 -15.87 3.04 -65.46
C THR A 396 -17.38 3.39 -65.51
N VAL A 397 -17.99 3.96 -66.56
CA VAL A 397 -17.66 5.03 -67.56
C VAL A 397 -18.86 5.09 -68.56
N LEU A 398 -19.04 6.19 -69.33
CA LEU A 398 -20.11 6.44 -70.34
C LEU A 398 -21.54 6.70 -69.78
N GLN A 399 -22.43 7.53 -70.38
CA GLN A 399 -22.25 8.70 -71.28
C GLN A 399 -23.58 9.50 -71.39
N ASN A 400 -23.51 10.78 -71.83
CA ASN A 400 -24.61 11.64 -72.32
C ASN A 400 -25.68 12.07 -71.27
N ALA A 401 -26.26 13.29 -71.26
CA ALA A 401 -25.94 14.62 -71.81
C ALA A 401 -26.88 15.67 -71.08
N GLU A 402 -27.01 16.98 -71.34
CA GLU A 402 -26.48 17.87 -72.40
C GLU A 402 -26.44 19.38 -71.95
N MET A 403 -27.25 20.28 -72.53
CA MET A 403 -27.32 21.75 -72.34
C MET A 403 -28.40 22.21 -71.32
N ALA A 404 -28.48 23.45 -70.80
CA ALA A 404 -27.60 24.62 -70.53
C ALA A 404 -28.50 25.68 -69.80
N LYS A 405 -28.24 26.96 -69.45
CA LYS A 405 -27.24 28.07 -69.64
C LYS A 405 -27.26 28.92 -68.33
N GLY A 406 -26.40 29.90 -68.04
CA GLY A 406 -25.15 30.37 -68.67
C GLY A 406 -24.79 31.85 -68.31
N ARG A 407 -23.48 32.19 -68.34
CA ARG A 407 -22.82 33.54 -68.30
C ARG A 407 -22.92 34.35 -66.98
N SER A 408 -21.97 35.21 -66.59
CA SER A 408 -20.63 35.63 -67.11
C SER A 408 -19.68 35.92 -65.92
N GLN A 409 -18.36 35.70 -65.96
CA GLN A 409 -17.30 36.60 -66.47
C GLN A 409 -17.48 38.10 -66.14
N GLY A 410 -16.46 38.84 -65.65
CA GLY A 410 -15.11 38.40 -65.23
C GLY A 410 -14.14 39.50 -64.76
N GLU A 411 -12.93 39.05 -64.43
CA GLU A 411 -11.61 39.71 -64.64
C GLU A 411 -11.13 40.94 -63.82
N VAL A 412 -9.92 41.42 -64.11
CA VAL A 412 -8.92 41.91 -63.12
C VAL A 412 -8.06 43.09 -63.62
N LYS A 413 -7.51 43.88 -62.66
CA LYS A 413 -6.45 44.94 -62.72
C LYS A 413 -6.82 46.40 -63.09
N ALA A 414 -6.78 47.23 -62.04
CA ALA A 414 -6.02 48.49 -61.88
C ALA A 414 -5.59 49.36 -63.08
N ILE A 415 -5.77 50.70 -62.93
CA ILE A 415 -4.70 51.72 -62.96
C ILE A 415 -5.19 53.06 -62.34
N CYS A 416 -4.27 53.98 -62.01
CA CYS A 416 -4.52 55.22 -61.26
C CYS A 416 -4.38 56.49 -62.13
N SER A 417 -5.15 57.55 -61.84
CA SER A 417 -4.92 58.93 -62.30
C SER A 417 -5.44 59.97 -61.28
N ARG A 418 -5.08 61.26 -61.44
CA ARG A 418 -5.14 62.33 -60.41
C ARG A 418 -6.05 63.52 -60.80
N GLY A 419 -6.45 64.31 -59.79
CA GLY A 419 -7.00 65.68 -59.92
C GLY A 419 -8.14 65.93 -58.92
N MET A 420 -8.01 66.53 -57.72
CA MET A 420 -7.41 67.80 -57.24
C MET A 420 -8.13 69.09 -57.70
N CYS A 421 -8.95 69.65 -56.79
CA CYS A 421 -9.09 71.08 -56.41
C CYS A 421 -10.03 71.15 -55.18
N SER A 422 -9.53 71.45 -53.97
CA SER A 422 -9.42 72.78 -53.33
C SER A 422 -10.73 73.30 -52.67
N GLY A 423 -10.78 73.63 -51.36
CA GLY A 423 -9.79 73.42 -50.29
C GLY A 423 -10.03 74.27 -49.03
N ARG A 424 -9.12 74.11 -48.05
CA ARG A 424 -8.89 74.89 -46.81
C ARG A 424 -10.00 74.99 -45.75
N GLY A 425 -9.70 74.39 -44.59
CA GLY A 425 -10.29 74.67 -43.27
C GLY A 425 -9.54 73.87 -42.19
N THR A 426 -8.62 74.51 -41.45
CA THR A 426 -7.73 73.83 -40.49
C THR A 426 -8.30 73.87 -39.07
N CYS A 427 -8.57 72.71 -38.48
CA CYS A 427 -9.00 72.60 -37.08
C CYS A 427 -7.81 72.51 -36.11
N SER A 428 -7.94 73.16 -34.96
CA SER A 428 -7.02 73.11 -33.83
C SER A 428 -7.18 71.82 -33.01
N GLY A 429 -6.11 71.38 -32.35
CA GLY A 429 -6.20 70.37 -31.29
C GLY A 429 -5.07 70.51 -30.28
N GLU A 430 -5.43 70.69 -29.01
CA GLU A 430 -4.65 70.28 -27.83
C GLU A 430 -5.47 70.51 -26.54
N ALA A 431 -5.87 69.43 -25.87
CA ALA A 431 -6.33 69.43 -24.47
C ALA A 431 -6.36 67.97 -23.97
N ALA A 432 -5.61 67.66 -22.92
CA ALA A 432 -5.53 66.31 -22.36
C ALA A 432 -6.34 66.19 -21.06
N TRP A 433 -6.94 65.02 -20.81
CA TRP A 433 -7.40 64.60 -19.47
C TRP A 433 -7.22 63.10 -19.26
N ASN A 434 -6.92 62.72 -18.01
CA ASN A 434 -6.64 61.34 -17.61
C ASN A 434 -7.88 60.45 -17.64
N LEU A 435 -7.71 59.15 -17.94
CA LEU A 435 -8.76 58.14 -17.72
C LEU A 435 -8.24 56.98 -16.86
N THR A 436 -8.85 56.80 -15.68
CA THR A 436 -8.51 55.75 -14.74
C THR A 436 -9.09 54.40 -15.18
N LEU A 437 -8.24 53.43 -15.53
CA LEU A 437 -8.67 52.08 -15.93
C LEU A 437 -9.23 51.30 -14.73
N LYS A 438 -10.56 51.33 -14.56
CA LYS A 438 -11.29 50.33 -13.76
C LYS A 438 -11.29 49.00 -14.50
N VAL A 439 -10.41 48.08 -14.10
CA VAL A 439 -10.53 46.68 -14.51
C VAL A 439 -11.74 46.08 -13.81
N ALA A 440 -12.82 45.83 -14.56
CA ALA A 440 -13.94 45.05 -14.09
C ALA A 440 -13.56 43.56 -14.11
N VAL A 441 -13.69 42.88 -12.96
CA VAL A 441 -13.59 41.42 -12.88
C VAL A 441 -14.94 40.85 -13.36
N PRO A 442 -14.98 40.00 -14.40
CA PRO A 442 -16.22 39.36 -14.84
C PRO A 442 -16.73 38.35 -13.81
N ASN A 443 -18.04 38.09 -13.79
CA ASN A 443 -18.60 36.96 -13.03
C ASN A 443 -18.21 35.64 -13.73
N ASP A 444 -17.47 34.78 -13.04
CA ASP A 444 -16.88 33.55 -13.60
C ASP A 444 -17.90 32.60 -14.26
N GLU A 445 -19.14 32.57 -13.78
CA GLU A 445 -20.21 31.69 -14.28
C GLU A 445 -20.55 31.94 -15.76
N MET A 446 -20.55 33.20 -16.22
CA MET A 446 -20.84 33.51 -17.63
C MET A 446 -19.71 33.09 -18.56
N ALA A 447 -18.45 33.24 -18.14
CA ALA A 447 -17.29 32.89 -18.96
C ALA A 447 -17.26 31.38 -19.27
N ILE A 448 -17.56 30.54 -18.28
CA ILE A 448 -17.64 29.09 -18.44
C ILE A 448 -18.79 28.72 -19.40
N GLY A 449 -19.96 29.35 -19.24
CA GLY A 449 -21.12 29.12 -20.13
C GLY A 449 -20.82 29.43 -21.60
N SER A 450 -20.17 30.56 -21.89
CA SER A 450 -19.78 30.93 -23.26
C SER A 450 -18.73 30.00 -23.87
N ILE A 451 -17.76 29.52 -23.08
CA ILE A 451 -16.77 28.54 -23.56
C ILE A 451 -17.44 27.21 -23.91
N ILE A 452 -18.41 26.76 -23.10
CA ILE A 452 -19.16 25.53 -23.35
C ILE A 452 -20.03 25.65 -24.60
N SER A 453 -20.72 26.77 -24.83
CA SER A 453 -21.55 26.93 -26.05
C SER A 453 -20.72 26.98 -27.33
N VAL A 454 -19.55 27.64 -27.31
CA VAL A 454 -18.60 27.63 -28.44
C VAL A 454 -18.05 26.22 -28.69
N ALA A 455 -17.71 25.46 -27.64
CA ALA A 455 -17.25 24.09 -27.78
C ALA A 455 -18.34 23.15 -28.35
N ILE A 456 -19.61 23.34 -27.96
CA ILE A 456 -20.74 22.59 -28.52
C ILE A 456 -20.94 22.92 -30.01
N GLY A 457 -20.89 24.20 -30.39
CA GLY A 457 -20.98 24.61 -31.80
C GLY A 457 -19.87 24.00 -32.66
N ALA A 458 -18.60 24.10 -32.22
CA ALA A 458 -17.46 23.49 -32.92
C ALA A 458 -17.57 21.96 -33.03
N ALA A 459 -18.12 21.29 -32.01
CA ALA A 459 -18.39 19.84 -32.03
C ALA A 459 -19.51 19.44 -33.02
N GLN A 460 -20.51 20.31 -33.22
CA GLN A 460 -21.61 20.11 -34.16
C GLN A 460 -21.18 20.38 -35.62
N GLU A 461 -20.40 21.43 -35.86
CA GLU A 461 -19.93 21.80 -37.20
C GLU A 461 -18.85 20.85 -37.75
N ASN A 462 -17.86 20.49 -36.92
CA ASN A 462 -16.67 19.74 -37.35
C ASN A 462 -16.29 18.62 -36.36
N PRO A 463 -17.14 17.60 -36.12
CA PRO A 463 -16.97 16.62 -35.05
C PRO A 463 -15.63 15.86 -35.10
N LEU A 464 -15.12 15.52 -36.30
CA LEU A 464 -13.83 14.84 -36.45
C LEU A 464 -12.64 15.74 -36.07
N GLN A 465 -12.69 17.03 -36.42
CA GLN A 465 -11.63 17.98 -36.05
C GLN A 465 -11.68 18.29 -34.55
N PHE A 466 -12.87 18.49 -34.00
CA PHE A 466 -13.08 18.70 -32.57
C PHE A 466 -12.58 17.50 -31.75
N LEU A 467 -12.86 16.27 -32.18
CA LEU A 467 -12.38 15.05 -31.53
C LEU A 467 -10.84 14.93 -31.62
N ALA A 468 -10.23 15.24 -32.78
CA ALA A 468 -8.77 15.28 -32.92
C ALA A 468 -8.12 16.34 -32.01
N ILE A 469 -8.73 17.52 -31.89
CA ILE A 469 -8.29 18.59 -30.97
C ILE A 469 -8.38 18.10 -29.52
N LEU A 470 -9.49 17.47 -29.10
CA LEU A 470 -9.64 16.93 -27.75
C LEU A 470 -8.59 15.84 -27.43
N VAL A 471 -8.33 14.93 -28.37
CA VAL A 471 -7.33 13.85 -28.21
C VAL A 471 -5.92 14.40 -27.97
N ILE A 472 -5.59 15.57 -28.50
CA ILE A 472 -4.28 16.23 -28.29
C ILE A 472 -4.32 17.15 -27.05
N PHE A 473 -5.36 17.97 -26.92
CA PHE A 473 -5.43 19.02 -25.90
C PHE A 473 -5.66 18.46 -24.50
N VAL A 474 -6.54 17.47 -24.32
CA VAL A 474 -6.86 16.91 -22.99
C VAL A 474 -5.63 16.29 -22.31
N PRO A 475 -4.79 15.48 -22.98
CA PRO A 475 -3.52 15.03 -22.40
C PRO A 475 -2.56 16.15 -22.05
N ILE A 476 -2.43 17.19 -22.90
CA ILE A 476 -1.54 18.33 -22.64
C ILE A 476 -2.03 19.13 -21.42
N THR A 477 -3.32 19.46 -21.35
CA THR A 477 -3.94 20.13 -20.20
C THR A 477 -3.77 19.30 -18.92
N TYR A 478 -3.98 17.98 -19.00
CA TYR A 478 -3.72 17.07 -17.89
C TYR A 478 -2.26 17.15 -17.42
N VAL A 479 -1.28 17.06 -18.33
CA VAL A 479 0.15 17.17 -18.00
C VAL A 479 0.45 18.51 -17.33
N VAL A 480 0.00 19.64 -17.88
CA VAL A 480 0.27 20.97 -17.35
C VAL A 480 -0.32 21.16 -15.95
N ILE A 481 -1.58 20.76 -15.73
CA ILE A 481 -2.22 20.81 -14.40
C ILE A 481 -1.50 19.87 -13.43
N ASN A 482 -1.15 18.67 -13.87
CA ASN A 482 -0.48 17.66 -13.05
C ASN A 482 0.92 18.15 -12.60
N GLU A 483 1.71 18.74 -13.49
CA GLU A 483 3.02 19.31 -13.14
C GLU A 483 2.91 20.55 -12.24
N PHE A 484 1.87 21.37 -12.40
CA PHE A 484 1.61 22.48 -11.49
C PHE A 484 1.30 21.98 -10.06
N VAL A 485 0.40 21.00 -9.93
CA VAL A 485 0.07 20.36 -8.65
C VAL A 485 1.31 19.71 -8.01
N ARG A 486 2.12 18.98 -8.79
CA ARG A 486 3.37 18.37 -8.31
C ARG A 486 4.37 19.42 -7.83
N ARG A 487 4.51 20.55 -8.55
CA ARG A 487 5.39 21.66 -8.16
C ARG A 487 4.94 22.30 -6.85
N GLN A 488 3.63 22.45 -6.63
CA GLN A 488 3.08 22.93 -5.36
C GLN A 488 3.19 21.90 -4.22
N ALA A 489 3.19 20.60 -4.51
CA ALA A 489 3.31 19.54 -3.52
C ALA A 489 4.75 19.34 -2.98
N ARG A 490 5.77 19.92 -3.61
CA ARG A 490 7.16 19.85 -3.12
C ARG A 490 7.36 20.72 -1.88
N ILE A 491 8.13 20.21 -0.93
CA ILE A 491 8.41 20.85 0.36
C ILE A 491 9.33 22.08 0.13
N PRO A 492 8.92 23.31 0.50
CA PRO A 492 9.78 24.48 0.39
C PRO A 492 11.09 24.33 1.19
N GLY A 493 12.19 24.87 0.69
CA GLY A 493 13.50 24.84 1.35
C GLY A 493 14.23 23.48 1.31
N MET A 494 13.54 22.35 1.15
CA MET A 494 14.19 21.03 1.12
C MET A 494 14.85 20.74 -0.24
N LYS A 495 16.12 20.37 -0.22
CA LYS A 495 16.91 19.94 -1.40
C LYS A 495 16.41 18.60 -1.97
N GLY A 496 16.84 18.26 -3.18
CA GLY A 496 16.62 16.94 -3.78
C GLY A 496 16.64 16.98 -5.32
N PRO A 497 16.66 15.81 -5.98
CA PRO A 497 16.74 15.72 -7.43
C PRO A 497 15.47 16.22 -8.14
N THR A 498 15.67 16.75 -9.35
CA THR A 498 14.60 17.11 -10.28
C THR A 498 13.98 15.85 -10.88
N GLY A 499 12.66 15.74 -10.82
CA GLY A 499 11.90 14.65 -11.42
C GLY A 499 11.48 14.97 -12.85
N ILE A 500 11.29 13.92 -13.66
CA ILE A 500 10.74 14.01 -15.03
C ILE A 500 9.22 14.30 -14.94
N PRO A 501 8.60 14.99 -15.92
CA PRO A 501 7.15 15.14 -15.99
C PRO A 501 6.39 13.81 -15.89
N LEU A 502 5.20 13.83 -15.27
CA LEU A 502 4.36 12.71 -14.86
C LEU A 502 5.03 11.70 -13.89
N ILE A 503 6.18 11.12 -14.25
CA ILE A 503 6.80 9.97 -13.56
C ILE A 503 7.70 10.37 -12.38
N GLY A 504 8.35 11.53 -12.47
CA GLY A 504 9.22 12.07 -11.42
C GLY A 504 10.58 11.39 -11.40
N ASN A 505 11.03 11.02 -10.20
CA ASN A 505 12.30 10.34 -9.98
C ASN A 505 12.22 8.82 -10.20
N ILE A 506 11.01 8.26 -10.44
CA ILE A 506 10.78 6.81 -10.64
C ILE A 506 11.73 6.21 -11.69
N GLY A 507 11.91 6.87 -12.84
CA GLY A 507 12.81 6.36 -13.90
C GLY A 507 14.29 6.33 -13.51
N GLN A 508 14.71 7.15 -12.54
CA GLN A 508 16.11 7.27 -12.11
C GLN A 508 16.51 6.24 -11.03
N ILE A 509 15.54 5.54 -10.43
CA ILE A 509 15.74 4.67 -9.25
C ILE A 509 15.49 3.18 -9.53
N ARG A 510 15.17 2.80 -10.77
CA ARG A 510 14.73 1.42 -11.11
C ARG A 510 15.80 0.34 -10.92
N VAL A 511 17.08 0.68 -11.03
CA VAL A 511 18.18 -0.31 -10.97
C VAL A 511 18.52 -0.72 -9.54
N ASN A 512 18.52 0.21 -8.58
CA ASN A 512 18.63 -0.07 -7.15
C ASN A 512 18.25 1.20 -6.38
N ALA A 513 17.02 1.27 -5.87
CA ALA A 513 16.53 2.49 -5.23
C ALA A 513 17.29 2.84 -3.93
N ALA A 514 17.68 1.84 -3.14
CA ALA A 514 18.38 2.05 -1.87
C ALA A 514 19.80 2.61 -2.08
N GLU A 515 20.55 2.11 -3.05
CA GLU A 515 21.86 2.69 -3.39
C GLU A 515 21.71 4.05 -4.07
N LYS A 516 20.76 4.22 -5.01
CA LYS A 516 20.53 5.52 -5.66
C LYS A 516 20.19 6.63 -4.65
N TYR A 517 19.47 6.28 -3.57
CA TYR A 517 19.23 7.21 -2.48
C TYR A 517 20.47 7.52 -1.64
N ARG A 518 21.33 6.51 -1.37
CA ARG A 518 22.60 6.72 -0.67
C ARG A 518 23.59 7.55 -1.50
N GLU A 519 23.61 7.38 -2.83
CA GLU A 519 24.34 8.26 -3.76
C GLU A 519 23.82 9.71 -3.67
N TRP A 520 22.51 9.92 -3.81
CA TRP A 520 21.91 11.25 -3.77
C TRP A 520 22.09 11.95 -2.41
N ALA A 521 22.20 11.21 -1.31
CA ALA A 521 22.53 11.78 0.00
C ALA A 521 23.90 12.50 0.02
N LYS A 522 24.86 12.08 -0.81
CA LYS A 522 26.17 12.75 -0.97
C LYS A 522 26.04 14.15 -1.59
N THR A 523 25.02 14.37 -2.41
CA THR A 523 24.79 15.63 -3.15
C THR A 523 23.79 16.55 -2.44
N TYR A 524 22.73 16.00 -1.85
CA TYR A 524 21.62 16.78 -1.29
C TYR A 524 21.61 16.85 0.25
N GLY A 525 22.41 16.02 0.93
CA GLY A 525 22.44 15.88 2.39
C GLY A 525 21.76 14.59 2.87
N ALA A 526 21.87 14.26 4.15
CA ALA A 526 21.34 13.01 4.71
C ALA A 526 19.81 12.87 4.62
N VAL A 527 19.10 14.00 4.54
CA VAL A 527 17.64 14.11 4.37
C VAL A 527 17.33 15.02 3.19
N TYR A 528 16.55 14.54 2.23
CA TYR A 528 16.15 15.31 1.04
C TYR A 528 14.80 14.79 0.48
N GLN A 529 14.18 15.54 -0.43
CA GLN A 529 12.90 15.17 -1.06
C GLN A 529 13.05 14.59 -2.48
N ILE A 530 12.19 13.64 -2.83
CA ILE A 530 11.98 13.13 -4.19
C ILE A 530 10.50 13.19 -4.55
N GLN A 531 10.19 12.97 -5.82
CA GLN A 531 8.84 12.95 -6.38
C GLN A 531 8.60 11.59 -7.05
N LEU A 532 7.71 10.76 -6.50
CA LEU A 532 7.32 9.47 -7.07
C LEU A 532 5.92 9.59 -7.70
N GLY A 533 5.86 9.72 -9.03
CA GLY A 533 4.61 10.10 -9.71
C GLY A 533 4.08 11.41 -9.12
N ASN A 534 2.87 11.39 -8.57
CA ASN A 534 2.26 12.55 -7.91
C ASN A 534 2.56 12.66 -6.39
N ILE A 535 3.32 11.74 -5.80
CA ILE A 535 3.58 11.69 -4.35
C ILE A 535 4.96 12.30 -4.02
N PRO A 536 5.05 13.38 -3.23
CA PRO A 536 6.31 13.85 -2.65
C PRO A 536 6.74 12.94 -1.50
N VAL A 537 8.03 12.60 -1.43
CA VAL A 537 8.60 11.68 -0.44
C VAL A 537 9.89 12.26 0.15
N VAL A 538 10.01 12.26 1.48
CA VAL A 538 11.27 12.56 2.19
C VAL A 538 12.06 11.26 2.36
N VAL A 539 13.33 11.27 1.96
CA VAL A 539 14.23 10.11 2.10
C VAL A 539 15.29 10.41 3.16
N VAL A 540 15.52 9.47 4.07
CA VAL A 540 16.42 9.60 5.22
C VAL A 540 17.48 8.50 5.14
N ASN A 541 18.76 8.90 5.13
CA ASN A 541 19.88 8.03 4.75
C ASN A 541 21.02 7.91 5.78
N SER A 542 20.98 8.63 6.91
CA SER A 542 22.00 8.50 7.97
C SER A 542 21.43 8.06 9.31
N ALA A 543 22.24 7.37 10.10
CA ALA A 543 21.87 6.88 11.43
C ALA A 543 21.47 8.01 12.39
N ALA A 544 22.13 9.18 12.27
CA ALA A 544 21.81 10.38 13.06
C ALA A 544 20.45 10.99 12.67
N SER A 545 20.20 11.21 11.38
CA SER A 545 18.93 11.76 10.90
C SER A 545 17.75 10.81 11.12
N ALA A 546 18.00 9.50 11.04
CA ALA A 546 17.02 8.47 11.39
C ALA A 546 16.65 8.49 12.89
N LYS A 547 17.61 8.68 13.80
CA LYS A 547 17.36 8.83 15.24
C LYS A 547 16.47 10.05 15.55
N VAL A 548 16.65 11.16 14.84
CA VAL A 548 15.76 12.34 14.96
C VAL A 548 14.37 12.03 14.39
N LEU A 549 14.27 11.75 13.09
CA LEU A 549 12.97 11.66 12.40
C LEU A 549 12.14 10.44 12.80
N PHE A 550 12.73 9.26 12.90
CA PHE A 550 12.00 8.02 13.22
C PHE A 550 12.04 7.64 14.70
N GLY A 551 13.00 8.19 15.47
CA GLY A 551 13.09 8.05 16.92
C GLY A 551 12.32 9.16 17.66
N GLN A 552 12.82 10.39 17.63
CA GLN A 552 12.22 11.51 18.39
C GLN A 552 10.80 11.85 17.90
N HIS A 553 10.58 11.91 16.58
CA HIS A 553 9.25 12.13 16.00
C HIS A 553 8.44 10.83 15.75
N ALA A 554 8.74 9.73 16.47
CA ALA A 554 8.10 8.42 16.32
C ALA A 554 6.56 8.43 16.33
N GLN A 555 5.93 9.33 17.10
CA GLN A 555 4.46 9.46 17.17
C GLN A 555 3.88 10.25 15.99
N ALA A 556 4.64 11.18 15.40
CA ALA A 556 4.24 11.86 14.17
C ALA A 556 4.36 10.90 12.98
N LEU A 557 5.42 10.09 12.90
CA LEU A 557 5.57 9.01 11.91
C LEU A 557 4.89 7.69 12.34
N SER A 558 3.67 7.77 12.89
CA SER A 558 2.91 6.61 13.36
C SER A 558 1.99 5.98 12.31
N SER A 559 1.76 6.64 11.16
CA SER A 559 0.88 6.15 10.09
C SER A 559 1.64 5.56 8.89
N ARG A 560 0.88 4.98 7.95
CA ARG A 560 1.30 4.42 6.66
C ARG A 560 0.55 5.11 5.53
N PRO A 561 1.10 5.17 4.31
CA PRO A 561 0.31 5.50 3.13
C PRO A 561 -0.68 4.37 2.82
N GLU A 562 -1.79 4.71 2.17
CA GLU A 562 -2.59 3.74 1.44
C GLU A 562 -2.18 3.75 -0.03
N PHE A 563 -1.88 2.56 -0.58
CA PHE A 563 -1.59 2.36 -1.99
C PHE A 563 -2.78 1.67 -2.67
N TYR A 564 -2.98 1.94 -3.96
CA TYR A 564 -4.16 1.46 -4.68
C TYR A 564 -4.18 -0.08 -4.79
N THR A 565 -3.06 -0.65 -5.21
CA THR A 565 -2.96 -2.08 -5.53
C THR A 565 -2.97 -2.94 -4.28
N PHE A 566 -2.12 -2.62 -3.29
CA PHE A 566 -2.08 -3.38 -2.05
C PHE A 566 -3.36 -3.15 -1.23
N HIS A 567 -3.67 -1.90 -0.86
CA HIS A 567 -4.75 -1.63 0.11
C HIS A 567 -6.17 -1.68 -0.47
N LYS A 568 -6.37 -1.40 -1.77
CA LYS A 568 -7.72 -1.32 -2.39
C LYS A 568 -8.02 -2.41 -3.43
N VAL A 569 -7.08 -3.33 -3.70
CA VAL A 569 -7.31 -4.47 -4.61
C VAL A 569 -6.91 -5.80 -3.97
N LEU A 570 -5.72 -5.89 -3.36
CA LEU A 570 -5.20 -7.13 -2.78
C LEU A 570 -5.69 -7.41 -1.35
N SER A 571 -5.83 -6.38 -0.52
CA SER A 571 -6.26 -6.45 0.89
C SER A 571 -7.75 -6.15 1.11
N ASP A 572 -8.53 -6.19 0.04
CA ASP A 572 -9.98 -5.89 0.00
C ASP A 572 -10.81 -6.87 0.86
N THR A 573 -10.42 -8.15 0.89
CA THR A 573 -11.11 -9.24 1.61
C THR A 573 -10.47 -9.51 2.98
N ALA A 574 -9.27 -10.11 3.01
CA ALA A 574 -8.56 -10.50 4.23
C ALA A 574 -7.92 -9.32 5.02
N GLY A 575 -8.19 -8.08 4.62
CA GLY A 575 -7.66 -6.87 5.25
C GLY A 575 -6.17 -6.60 5.01
N THR A 576 -5.65 -5.55 5.63
CA THR A 576 -4.23 -5.15 5.58
C THR A 576 -3.45 -5.64 6.81
N THR A 577 -2.17 -5.97 6.65
CA THR A 577 -1.29 -6.38 7.76
C THR A 577 -0.94 -5.20 8.69
N ILE A 578 -0.58 -5.48 9.95
CA ILE A 578 -0.16 -4.45 10.94
C ILE A 578 1.05 -3.64 10.42
N GLY A 579 1.89 -4.28 9.61
CA GLY A 579 3.01 -3.64 8.92
C GLY A 579 2.59 -2.57 7.92
N THR A 580 1.42 -2.70 7.29
CA THR A 580 0.96 -1.89 6.14
C THR A 580 -0.26 -1.00 6.43
N SER A 581 -1.08 -1.30 7.44
CA SER A 581 -2.26 -0.49 7.79
C SER A 581 -1.89 0.95 8.23
N PRO A 582 -2.64 1.98 7.78
CA PRO A 582 -2.63 3.32 8.36
C PRO A 582 -2.93 3.34 9.87
N TYR A 583 -2.70 4.47 10.53
CA TYR A 583 -2.98 4.63 11.96
C TYR A 583 -4.50 4.69 12.24
N SER A 584 -4.99 3.75 13.04
CA SER A 584 -6.38 3.65 13.51
C SER A 584 -6.47 2.92 14.85
N ASP A 585 -7.60 2.95 15.54
CA ASP A 585 -7.78 2.20 16.79
C ASP A 585 -7.80 0.67 16.56
N SER A 586 -8.29 0.23 15.40
CA SER A 586 -8.12 -1.15 14.90
C SER A 586 -6.64 -1.58 14.88
N LEU A 587 -5.76 -0.74 14.31
CA LEU A 587 -4.32 -1.00 14.32
C LEU A 587 -3.78 -1.08 15.75
N LYS A 588 -4.22 -0.21 16.67
CA LYS A 588 -3.76 -0.25 18.07
C LYS A 588 -4.10 -1.58 18.73
N ARG A 589 -5.34 -2.07 18.56
CA ARG A 589 -5.77 -3.37 19.08
C ARG A 589 -4.96 -4.51 18.48
N ARG A 590 -4.88 -4.59 17.14
CA ARG A 590 -4.08 -5.61 16.44
C ARG A 590 -2.60 -5.60 16.85
N ARG A 591 -1.99 -4.42 17.00
CA ARG A 591 -0.60 -4.28 17.47
C ARG A 591 -0.44 -4.62 18.95
N LYS A 592 -1.46 -4.43 19.80
CA LYS A 592 -1.49 -4.95 21.18
C LYS A 592 -1.49 -6.48 21.15
N GLY A 593 -2.42 -7.10 20.40
CA GLY A 593 -2.54 -8.56 20.25
C GLY A 593 -1.26 -9.22 19.73
N ALA A 594 -0.66 -8.68 18.67
CA ALA A 594 0.62 -9.15 18.17
C ALA A 594 1.78 -8.95 19.17
N ALA A 595 1.77 -7.89 20.00
CA ALA A 595 2.76 -7.69 21.05
C ALA A 595 2.56 -8.62 22.27
N SER A 596 1.32 -9.01 22.59
CA SER A 596 1.05 -10.06 23.58
C SER A 596 1.38 -11.47 23.09
N ALA A 597 1.60 -11.68 21.79
CA ALA A 597 2.14 -12.92 21.22
C ALA A 597 3.67 -12.90 21.00
N LEU A 598 4.29 -11.72 20.85
CA LEU A 598 5.71 -11.60 20.45
C LEU A 598 6.63 -10.99 21.53
N ASN A 599 6.18 -10.98 22.79
CA ASN A 599 6.99 -10.61 23.95
C ASN A 599 7.88 -11.79 24.43
N ARG A 600 8.81 -11.51 25.35
CA ARG A 600 9.76 -12.52 25.87
C ARG A 600 9.07 -13.78 26.45
N PRO A 601 8.11 -13.69 27.40
CA PRO A 601 7.33 -14.86 27.85
C PRO A 601 6.73 -15.71 26.73
N SER A 602 6.07 -15.09 25.74
CA SER A 602 5.46 -15.82 24.63
C SER A 602 6.50 -16.47 23.71
N VAL A 603 7.61 -15.79 23.41
CA VAL A 603 8.72 -16.36 22.62
C VAL A 603 9.35 -17.56 23.35
N GLN A 604 9.41 -17.56 24.68
CA GLN A 604 9.87 -18.72 25.45
C GLN A 604 8.96 -19.95 25.22
N THR A 605 7.64 -19.76 25.15
CA THR A 605 6.69 -20.86 24.85
C THR A 605 6.83 -21.41 23.42
N TYR A 606 7.52 -20.70 22.52
CA TYR A 606 7.71 -21.11 21.13
C TYR A 606 9.02 -21.88 20.91
N ILE A 607 9.88 -21.99 21.92
CA ILE A 607 11.15 -22.73 21.81
C ILE A 607 10.95 -24.22 21.44
N PRO A 608 9.96 -24.97 21.95
CA PRO A 608 9.71 -26.34 21.49
C PRO A 608 9.36 -26.44 20.00
N HIS A 609 8.68 -25.44 19.43
CA HIS A 609 8.39 -25.40 17.99
C HIS A 609 9.66 -25.06 17.19
N LEU A 610 10.46 -24.09 17.66
CA LEU A 610 11.77 -23.78 17.07
C LEU A 610 12.72 -24.99 17.13
N ASP A 611 12.67 -25.80 18.19
CA ASP A 611 13.49 -27.01 18.31
C ASP A 611 13.18 -28.00 17.19
N ILE A 612 11.90 -28.35 17.02
CA ILE A 612 11.44 -29.31 16.00
C ILE A 612 11.74 -28.78 14.59
N GLU A 613 11.33 -27.55 14.27
CA GLU A 613 11.46 -27.04 12.89
C GLU A 613 12.92 -26.87 12.46
N THR A 614 13.82 -26.50 13.38
CA THR A 614 15.25 -26.39 13.07
C THR A 614 15.95 -27.75 13.00
N LYS A 615 15.48 -28.79 13.71
CA LYS A 615 15.94 -30.17 13.52
C LYS A 615 15.50 -30.74 12.17
N ASP A 616 14.23 -30.56 11.80
CA ASP A 616 13.72 -30.96 10.47
C ASP A 616 14.48 -30.24 9.34
N PHE A 617 14.82 -28.95 9.52
CA PHE A 617 15.66 -28.21 8.57
C PHE A 617 17.06 -28.84 8.42
N LEU A 618 17.68 -29.28 9.51
CA LEU A 618 18.97 -29.99 9.46
C LEU A 618 18.83 -31.39 8.80
N SER A 619 17.73 -32.12 9.05
CA SER A 619 17.46 -33.42 8.41
C SER A 619 17.23 -33.29 6.90
N GLU A 620 16.49 -32.26 6.45
CA GLU A 620 16.32 -31.97 5.02
C GLU A 620 17.65 -31.66 4.33
N LEU A 621 18.52 -30.85 4.94
CA LEU A 621 19.85 -30.55 4.39
C LEU A 621 20.74 -31.79 4.31
N LEU A 622 20.72 -32.65 5.33
CA LEU A 622 21.46 -33.92 5.33
C LEU A 622 20.96 -34.87 4.23
N THR A 623 19.64 -35.03 4.14
CA THR A 623 18.96 -35.98 3.26
C THR A 623 19.04 -35.57 1.79
N TYR A 624 18.63 -34.34 1.46
CA TYR A 624 18.69 -33.85 0.07
C TYR A 624 20.13 -33.59 -0.39
N GLY A 625 21.04 -33.26 0.53
CA GLY A 625 22.47 -33.12 0.25
C GLY A 625 23.21 -34.45 0.12
N LYS A 626 22.55 -35.59 0.41
CA LYS A 626 23.16 -36.93 0.49
C LYS A 626 24.47 -36.90 1.28
N GLU A 627 24.38 -36.49 2.55
CA GLU A 627 25.52 -36.39 3.47
C GLU A 627 26.62 -35.42 2.97
N GLY A 628 26.23 -34.42 2.17
CA GLY A 628 27.13 -33.43 1.59
C GLY A 628 27.76 -33.83 0.25
N ALA A 629 27.40 -34.98 -0.33
CA ALA A 629 27.85 -35.40 -1.66
C ALA A 629 27.18 -34.62 -2.81
N VAL A 630 26.04 -33.97 -2.57
CA VAL A 630 25.25 -33.24 -3.57
C VAL A 630 24.96 -31.81 -3.09
N GLY A 631 25.07 -30.83 -4.00
CA GLY A 631 24.72 -29.44 -3.74
C GLY A 631 23.20 -29.23 -3.70
N VAL A 632 22.71 -28.64 -2.62
CA VAL A 632 21.29 -28.36 -2.35
C VAL A 632 20.99 -26.89 -2.61
N ASP A 633 19.86 -26.56 -3.25
CA ASP A 633 19.29 -25.20 -3.16
C ASP A 633 18.65 -25.08 -1.77
N PRO A 634 19.18 -24.23 -0.86
CA PRO A 634 18.69 -24.19 0.51
C PRO A 634 17.34 -23.45 0.64
N MET A 635 16.90 -22.70 -0.39
CA MET A 635 15.71 -21.85 -0.30
C MET A 635 14.43 -22.63 0.04
N PRO A 636 14.10 -23.79 -0.59
CA PRO A 636 12.91 -24.56 -0.24
C PRO A 636 12.89 -25.06 1.21
N CYS A 637 14.02 -25.56 1.74
CA CYS A 637 14.12 -26.06 3.11
C CYS A 637 14.02 -24.90 4.13
N ILE A 638 14.68 -23.77 3.83
CA ILE A 638 14.56 -22.51 4.58
C ILE A 638 13.11 -21.99 4.56
N GLN A 639 12.42 -22.06 3.41
CA GLN A 639 11.01 -21.69 3.29
C GLN A 639 10.10 -22.63 4.09
N ARG A 640 10.37 -23.94 4.14
CA ARG A 640 9.56 -24.87 4.94
C ARG A 640 9.73 -24.62 6.44
N LEU A 641 10.96 -24.40 6.92
CA LEU A 641 11.26 -23.97 8.29
C LEU A 641 10.38 -22.78 8.72
N SER A 642 10.51 -21.63 8.05
CA SER A 642 9.80 -20.42 8.48
C SER A 642 8.29 -20.46 8.16
N LEU A 643 7.84 -21.18 7.12
CA LEU A 643 6.41 -21.40 6.87
C LEU A 643 5.78 -22.32 7.91
N SER A 644 6.40 -23.44 8.24
CA SER A 644 5.88 -24.39 9.22
C SER A 644 5.82 -23.77 10.62
N LEU A 645 6.85 -23.01 11.01
CA LEU A 645 6.82 -22.21 12.23
C LEU A 645 5.67 -21.21 12.21
N ALA A 646 5.51 -20.43 11.13
CA ALA A 646 4.43 -19.45 11.02
C ALA A 646 3.04 -20.08 11.06
N LEU A 647 2.83 -21.23 10.41
CA LEU A 647 1.56 -21.96 10.44
C LEU A 647 1.28 -22.56 11.83
N THR A 648 2.30 -23.09 12.49
CA THR A 648 2.19 -23.66 13.85
C THR A 648 1.81 -22.59 14.85
N LEU A 649 2.52 -21.45 14.85
CA LEU A 649 2.27 -20.37 15.81
C LEU A 649 0.90 -19.70 15.62
N ASN A 650 0.36 -19.65 14.39
CA ASN A 650 -0.90 -18.95 14.14
C ASN A 650 -2.13 -19.87 14.13
N TRP A 651 -2.04 -21.08 13.55
CA TRP A 651 -3.17 -22.01 13.36
C TRP A 651 -3.00 -23.37 14.05
N GLY A 652 -1.85 -23.63 14.71
CA GLY A 652 -1.59 -24.89 15.40
C GLY A 652 -1.33 -26.08 14.47
N VAL A 653 -0.89 -25.84 13.23
CA VAL A 653 -0.59 -26.87 12.21
C VAL A 653 0.81 -26.70 11.60
N ARG A 654 1.53 -27.81 11.43
CA ARG A 654 2.86 -27.86 10.80
C ARG A 654 2.74 -28.00 9.28
N MET A 655 3.79 -27.62 8.55
CA MET A 655 3.97 -27.92 7.12
C MET A 655 4.90 -29.13 6.96
N GLY A 656 4.32 -30.29 6.65
CA GLY A 656 5.02 -31.58 6.70
C GLY A 656 6.08 -31.80 5.63
N SER A 657 6.02 -31.10 4.48
CA SER A 657 7.05 -31.21 3.44
C SER A 657 7.04 -30.03 2.47
N GLN A 658 8.22 -29.63 2.00
CA GLN A 658 8.38 -28.73 0.85
C GLN A 658 7.81 -29.29 -0.48
N ASN A 659 7.46 -30.58 -0.52
CA ASN A 659 6.81 -31.21 -1.67
C ASN A 659 5.29 -31.01 -1.72
N ASP A 660 4.66 -30.58 -0.63
CA ASP A 660 3.21 -30.35 -0.54
C ASP A 660 2.73 -29.33 -1.60
N ALA A 661 1.52 -29.53 -2.12
CA ALA A 661 0.85 -28.55 -2.97
C ALA A 661 0.55 -27.26 -2.19
N LEU A 662 0.16 -27.35 -0.92
CA LEU A 662 -0.12 -26.19 -0.07
C LEU A 662 1.14 -25.38 0.24
N PHE A 663 2.30 -26.04 0.41
CA PHE A 663 3.60 -25.36 0.52
C PHE A 663 3.85 -24.49 -0.71
N LYS A 664 3.78 -25.10 -1.91
CA LYS A 664 4.05 -24.43 -3.19
C LYS A 664 3.08 -23.28 -3.45
N GLU A 665 1.80 -23.47 -3.11
CA GLU A 665 0.76 -22.45 -3.22
C GLU A 665 1.04 -21.24 -2.33
N ILE A 666 1.27 -21.45 -1.02
CA ILE A 666 1.50 -20.35 -0.08
C ILE A 666 2.80 -19.60 -0.43
N THR A 667 3.90 -20.31 -0.73
CA THR A 667 5.18 -19.66 -1.07
C THR A 667 5.08 -18.80 -2.33
N HIS A 668 4.43 -19.30 -3.39
CA HIS A 668 4.26 -18.53 -4.63
C HIS A 668 3.33 -17.33 -4.42
N VAL A 669 2.22 -17.51 -3.70
CA VAL A 669 1.24 -16.44 -3.49
C VAL A 669 1.81 -15.35 -2.60
N GLU A 670 2.49 -15.66 -1.48
CA GLU A 670 3.06 -14.60 -0.64
C GLU A 670 4.28 -13.90 -1.29
N GLU A 671 5.07 -14.56 -2.14
CA GLU A 671 6.13 -13.91 -2.93
C GLU A 671 5.56 -12.84 -3.88
N GLU A 672 4.53 -13.19 -4.66
CA GLU A 672 3.82 -12.26 -5.55
C GLU A 672 3.10 -11.14 -4.76
N VAL A 673 2.50 -11.48 -3.61
CA VAL A 673 1.91 -10.52 -2.68
C VAL A 673 2.97 -9.54 -2.14
N SER A 674 4.21 -9.99 -1.92
CA SER A 674 5.33 -9.16 -1.46
C SER A 674 5.80 -8.18 -2.53
N ARG A 675 5.78 -8.57 -3.82
CA ARG A 675 6.00 -7.64 -4.95
C ARG A 675 5.03 -6.45 -4.94
N PHE A 676 3.75 -6.66 -4.62
CA PHE A 676 2.77 -5.58 -4.47
C PHE A 676 3.00 -4.67 -3.24
N ARG A 677 3.81 -5.09 -2.26
CA ARG A 677 4.21 -4.27 -1.10
C ARG A 677 5.44 -3.39 -1.38
N SER A 678 6.11 -3.55 -2.54
CA SER A 678 7.31 -2.80 -2.89
C SER A 678 7.05 -1.29 -2.99
N THR A 679 7.98 -0.49 -2.48
CA THR A 679 7.91 0.98 -2.55
C THR A 679 8.26 1.55 -3.92
N THR A 680 8.89 0.78 -4.81
CA THR A 680 9.47 1.29 -6.07
C THR A 680 9.20 0.40 -7.29
N GLY A 681 8.80 -0.85 -7.12
CA GLY A 681 8.39 -1.74 -8.21
C GLY A 681 7.07 -1.29 -8.85
N ASN A 682 6.02 -1.12 -8.03
CA ASN A 682 4.65 -0.98 -8.50
C ASN A 682 4.30 0.45 -8.99
N LEU A 683 4.21 0.63 -10.31
CA LEU A 683 3.95 1.95 -10.92
C LEU A 683 2.52 2.45 -10.73
N GLN A 684 1.51 1.58 -10.77
CA GLN A 684 0.10 2.00 -10.77
C GLN A 684 -0.34 2.61 -9.43
N ASP A 685 0.45 2.45 -8.36
CA ASP A 685 0.23 3.15 -7.08
C ASP A 685 0.60 4.64 -7.16
N TYR A 686 1.60 5.00 -7.97
CA TYR A 686 2.10 6.37 -8.13
C TYR A 686 1.55 7.09 -9.37
N ILE A 687 1.17 6.35 -10.41
CA ILE A 687 0.71 6.87 -11.72
C ILE A 687 -0.72 6.36 -11.98
N PRO A 688 -1.77 7.16 -11.69
CA PRO A 688 -3.16 6.69 -11.77
C PRO A 688 -3.63 6.23 -13.16
N LEU A 689 -3.03 6.75 -14.24
CA LEU A 689 -3.40 6.37 -15.62
C LEU A 689 -3.20 4.87 -15.90
N LEU A 690 -2.24 4.22 -15.22
CA LEU A 690 -1.96 2.79 -15.38
C LEU A 690 -3.05 1.87 -14.79
N ARG A 691 -4.05 2.45 -14.10
CA ARG A 691 -5.21 1.73 -13.55
C ARG A 691 -6.32 1.56 -14.59
N LEU A 692 -6.19 2.16 -15.76
CA LEU A 692 -7.18 2.11 -16.85
C LEU A 692 -6.95 0.88 -17.74
N ASN A 693 -8.04 0.31 -18.27
CA ASN A 693 -7.96 -0.79 -19.24
C ASN A 693 -7.51 -0.23 -20.61
N PRO A 694 -6.66 -0.92 -21.40
CA PRO A 694 -6.13 -2.28 -21.23
C PRO A 694 -4.90 -2.39 -20.31
N PHE A 695 -4.35 -1.28 -19.81
CA PHE A 695 -3.04 -1.25 -19.11
C PHE A 695 -3.04 -1.79 -17.67
N ASN A 696 -4.21 -2.11 -17.11
CA ASN A 696 -4.41 -2.44 -15.70
C ASN A 696 -3.98 -3.87 -15.30
N PHE A 697 -2.80 -4.31 -15.74
CA PHE A 697 -2.26 -5.65 -15.49
C PHE A 697 -2.00 -5.92 -14.00
N GLY A 698 -1.50 -4.92 -13.26
CA GLY A 698 -1.20 -5.06 -11.83
C GLY A 698 -2.44 -5.38 -11.01
N SER A 699 -3.57 -4.71 -11.26
CA SER A 699 -4.84 -5.02 -10.58
C SER A 699 -5.50 -6.31 -11.05
N LYS A 700 -5.10 -6.89 -12.20
CA LYS A 700 -5.51 -8.26 -12.57
C LYS A 700 -4.77 -9.28 -11.71
N LYS A 701 -3.43 -9.24 -11.69
CA LYS A 701 -2.61 -10.17 -10.89
C LYS A 701 -2.86 -10.02 -9.38
N ALA A 702 -3.11 -8.81 -8.88
CA ALA A 702 -3.48 -8.60 -7.48
C ALA A 702 -4.81 -9.28 -7.10
N ARG A 703 -5.84 -9.26 -7.96
CA ARG A 703 -7.09 -10.01 -7.72
C ARG A 703 -6.88 -11.52 -7.78
N GLU A 704 -6.05 -12.00 -8.71
CA GLU A 704 -5.66 -13.40 -8.81
C GLU A 704 -4.99 -13.91 -7.52
N MET A 705 -4.00 -13.17 -7.00
CA MET A 705 -3.29 -13.53 -5.76
C MET A 705 -4.19 -13.43 -4.52
N ARG A 706 -5.05 -12.39 -4.44
CA ARG A 706 -6.06 -12.28 -3.38
C ARG A 706 -6.96 -13.52 -3.36
N ASN A 707 -7.58 -13.83 -4.49
CA ASN A 707 -8.55 -14.92 -4.59
C ASN A 707 -7.90 -16.28 -4.24
N ARG A 708 -6.64 -16.52 -4.63
CA ARG A 708 -5.87 -17.73 -4.26
C ARG A 708 -5.56 -17.77 -2.75
N ARG A 709 -5.10 -16.66 -2.17
CA ARG A 709 -4.84 -16.55 -0.73
C ARG A 709 -6.09 -16.78 0.11
N ASP A 710 -7.22 -16.24 -0.31
CA ASP A 710 -8.47 -16.31 0.45
C ASP A 710 -9.01 -17.75 0.54
N VAL A 711 -8.65 -18.66 -0.40
CA VAL A 711 -8.92 -20.10 -0.28
C VAL A 711 -8.15 -20.71 0.88
N TYR A 712 -6.81 -20.67 0.86
CA TYR A 712 -6.03 -21.34 1.92
C TYR A 712 -6.21 -20.68 3.30
N LEU A 713 -6.49 -19.38 3.38
CA LEU A 713 -6.86 -18.73 4.64
C LEU A 713 -8.19 -19.25 5.19
N LYS A 714 -9.20 -19.45 4.32
CA LYS A 714 -10.50 -20.01 4.72
C LYS A 714 -10.34 -21.44 5.24
N ASP A 715 -9.53 -22.25 4.57
CA ASP A 715 -9.30 -23.65 4.95
C ASP A 715 -8.46 -23.75 6.25
N LEU A 716 -7.45 -22.91 6.44
CA LEU A 716 -6.67 -22.83 7.68
C LEU A 716 -7.52 -22.34 8.86
N ASN A 717 -8.31 -21.27 8.69
CA ASN A 717 -9.21 -20.75 9.72
C ASN A 717 -10.31 -21.77 10.08
N LYS A 718 -10.95 -22.40 9.07
CA LYS A 718 -11.94 -23.46 9.30
C LYS A 718 -11.31 -24.65 10.01
N GLY A 719 -10.17 -25.13 9.53
CA GLY A 719 -9.47 -26.27 10.14
C GLY A 719 -9.12 -26.02 11.62
N LEU A 720 -8.82 -24.78 12.01
CA LEU A 720 -8.67 -24.42 13.41
C LEU A 720 -10.00 -24.47 14.17
N ALA A 721 -11.08 -23.87 13.64
CA ALA A 721 -12.40 -23.92 14.26
C ALA A 721 -12.89 -25.37 14.48
N ASP A 722 -12.77 -26.22 13.46
CA ASP A 722 -13.07 -27.66 13.50
C ASP A 722 -12.26 -28.41 14.58
N ARG A 723 -11.03 -27.95 14.92
CA ARG A 723 -10.22 -28.50 16.02
C ARG A 723 -10.58 -27.90 17.39
N MET A 724 -11.01 -26.64 17.43
CA MET A 724 -11.42 -25.98 18.66
C MET A 724 -12.74 -26.56 19.18
N GLU A 725 -13.72 -26.77 18.30
CA GLU A 725 -15.00 -27.43 18.61
C GLU A 725 -14.80 -28.85 19.16
N LYS A 726 -13.88 -29.62 18.56
CA LYS A 726 -13.54 -30.99 18.97
C LYS A 726 -12.63 -31.08 20.20
N GLY A 727 -12.17 -29.95 20.75
CA GLY A 727 -11.22 -29.91 21.85
C GLY A 727 -9.80 -30.42 21.53
N THR A 728 -9.46 -30.59 20.24
CA THR A 728 -8.19 -31.17 19.75
C THR A 728 -7.20 -30.14 19.21
N HIS A 729 -7.43 -28.86 19.44
CA HIS A 729 -6.54 -27.79 18.98
C HIS A 729 -5.24 -27.74 19.81
N LYS A 730 -4.08 -27.67 19.14
CA LYS A 730 -2.81 -27.31 19.79
C LYS A 730 -2.81 -25.78 20.06
N PRO A 731 -2.27 -25.29 21.20
CA PRO A 731 -2.24 -23.86 21.52
C PRO A 731 -1.55 -23.03 20.42
N CYS A 732 -2.20 -21.94 20.00
CA CYS A 732 -1.71 -21.06 18.95
C CYS A 732 -2.31 -19.65 19.09
N ILE A 733 -1.77 -18.68 18.37
CA ILE A 733 -2.12 -17.26 18.51
C ILE A 733 -3.59 -16.99 18.17
N GLN A 734 -4.16 -17.67 17.16
CA GLN A 734 -5.61 -17.55 16.93
C GLN A 734 -6.43 -18.15 18.07
N ALA A 735 -6.16 -19.40 18.48
CA ALA A 735 -6.92 -20.04 19.55
C ALA A 735 -6.85 -19.25 20.87
N ASN A 736 -5.66 -18.75 21.24
CA ASN A 736 -5.47 -17.98 22.47
C ASN A 736 -6.26 -16.66 22.47
N VAL A 737 -6.39 -15.99 21.31
CA VAL A 737 -7.20 -14.76 21.18
C VAL A 737 -8.70 -15.06 21.11
N ILE A 738 -9.11 -16.18 20.51
CA ILE A 738 -10.51 -16.63 20.49
C ILE A 738 -10.99 -17.02 21.89
N LEU A 739 -10.10 -17.58 22.72
CA LEU A 739 -10.40 -17.97 24.10
C LEU A 739 -10.33 -16.80 25.10
N ASP A 740 -9.54 -15.76 24.82
CA ASP A 740 -9.44 -14.54 25.64
C ASP A 740 -10.65 -13.62 25.42
N LYS A 741 -11.61 -13.70 26.36
CA LYS A 741 -12.84 -12.89 26.37
C LYS A 741 -12.61 -11.40 26.67
N GLU A 742 -11.41 -10.99 27.08
CA GLU A 742 -11.05 -9.57 27.21
C GLU A 742 -10.49 -8.97 25.90
N THR A 743 -10.04 -9.81 24.94
CA THR A 743 -9.62 -9.31 23.62
C THR A 743 -10.79 -8.88 22.75
N GLN A 744 -11.04 -7.57 22.70
CA GLN A 744 -11.94 -6.91 21.75
C GLN A 744 -11.39 -6.90 20.31
N LEU A 745 -11.07 -8.07 19.75
CA LEU A 745 -10.64 -8.29 18.38
C LEU A 745 -11.75 -9.04 17.62
N ASN A 746 -11.98 -8.69 16.35
CA ASN A 746 -12.89 -9.44 15.47
C ASN A 746 -12.10 -10.34 14.49
N ASP A 747 -12.79 -11.22 13.77
CA ASP A 747 -12.18 -12.25 12.92
C ASP A 747 -11.27 -11.68 11.82
N ALA A 748 -11.62 -10.51 11.28
CA ALA A 748 -10.79 -9.78 10.31
C ALA A 748 -9.55 -9.17 10.99
N GLU A 749 -9.68 -8.67 12.22
CA GLU A 749 -8.53 -8.21 13.00
C GLU A 749 -7.59 -9.36 13.42
N LEU A 750 -8.14 -10.54 13.70
CA LEU A 750 -7.39 -11.75 14.02
C LEU A 750 -6.69 -12.38 12.82
N THR A 751 -7.38 -12.49 11.68
CA THR A 751 -6.81 -12.91 10.40
C THR A 751 -5.69 -11.95 9.97
N SER A 752 -5.85 -10.64 10.22
CA SER A 752 -4.82 -9.62 9.99
C SER A 752 -3.58 -9.77 10.88
N ILE A 753 -3.71 -10.21 12.14
CA ILE A 753 -2.57 -10.58 13.00
C ILE A 753 -1.84 -11.79 12.38
N SER A 754 -2.58 -12.82 12.02
CA SER A 754 -2.04 -14.08 11.48
C SER A 754 -1.28 -13.86 10.17
N LEU A 755 -1.88 -13.11 9.23
CA LEU A 755 -1.24 -12.68 7.99
C LEU A 755 -0.02 -11.78 8.21
N THR A 756 0.01 -11.00 9.29
CA THR A 756 1.21 -10.20 9.63
C THR A 756 2.37 -11.11 10.01
N MET A 757 2.12 -12.21 10.70
CA MET A 757 3.18 -13.14 11.10
C MET A 757 3.61 -14.09 9.97
N LEU A 758 2.66 -14.58 9.17
CA LEU A 758 2.97 -15.37 7.96
C LEU A 758 3.90 -14.59 7.00
N SER A 759 3.47 -13.42 6.54
CA SER A 759 4.29 -12.55 5.67
C SER A 759 5.58 -12.06 6.37
N GLY A 760 5.53 -11.81 7.67
CA GLY A 760 6.67 -11.31 8.42
C GLY A 760 7.81 -12.32 8.53
N GLY A 761 7.50 -13.58 8.88
CA GLY A 761 8.49 -14.65 8.97
C GLY A 761 8.96 -15.10 7.58
N LEU A 762 8.01 -15.46 6.71
CA LEU A 762 8.28 -16.12 5.44
C LEU A 762 9.11 -15.30 4.46
N ASP A 763 8.95 -13.96 4.42
CA ASP A 763 9.72 -13.11 3.50
C ASP A 763 11.12 -12.77 4.08
N THR A 764 11.24 -12.58 5.40
CA THR A 764 12.39 -11.85 5.97
C THR A 764 13.47 -12.73 6.59
N VAL A 765 13.09 -13.80 7.29
CA VAL A 765 14.05 -14.76 7.86
C VAL A 765 14.67 -15.59 6.75
N THR A 766 13.86 -16.02 5.79
CA THR A 766 14.28 -16.84 4.66
C THR A 766 15.33 -16.13 3.79
N THR A 767 15.03 -14.89 3.38
CA THR A 767 15.95 -14.02 2.63
C THR A 767 17.28 -13.85 3.37
N LEU A 768 17.25 -13.67 4.69
CA LEU A 768 18.46 -13.48 5.48
C LEU A 768 19.29 -14.77 5.60
N LEU A 769 18.65 -15.92 5.80
CA LEU A 769 19.32 -17.22 5.81
C LEU A 769 19.93 -17.53 4.44
N GLN A 770 19.22 -17.26 3.35
CA GLN A 770 19.73 -17.44 1.99
C GLN A 770 20.99 -16.61 1.72
N TRP A 771 21.03 -15.34 2.14
CA TRP A 771 22.25 -14.52 2.07
C TRP A 771 23.37 -15.03 3.00
N SER A 772 23.02 -15.47 4.20
CA SER A 772 23.99 -15.92 5.21
C SER A 772 24.69 -17.20 4.76
N VAL A 773 23.95 -18.17 4.21
CA VAL A 773 24.52 -19.39 3.62
C VAL A 773 25.42 -19.06 2.43
N ALA A 774 24.99 -18.17 1.51
CA ALA A 774 25.78 -17.76 0.35
C ALA A 774 27.15 -17.19 0.72
N LEU A 775 27.19 -16.37 1.78
CA LEU A 775 28.41 -15.79 2.34
C LEU A 775 29.25 -16.82 3.10
N LEU A 776 28.64 -17.60 4.00
CA LEU A 776 29.35 -18.60 4.81
C LEU A 776 30.02 -19.67 3.93
N ALA A 777 29.35 -20.09 2.86
CA ALA A 777 29.86 -20.98 1.81
C ALA A 777 31.16 -20.50 1.13
N GLN A 778 31.48 -19.20 1.26
CA GLN A 778 32.67 -18.53 0.72
C GLN A 778 33.60 -17.97 1.81
N ARG A 779 33.20 -18.05 3.09
CA ARG A 779 33.94 -17.56 4.26
C ARG A 779 34.24 -18.70 5.25
N PRO A 780 35.11 -19.66 4.86
CA PRO A 780 35.51 -20.77 5.74
C PRO A 780 36.29 -20.30 6.97
N ASP A 781 36.85 -19.09 6.95
CA ASP A 781 37.46 -18.42 8.10
C ASP A 781 36.42 -18.09 9.18
N ILE A 782 35.28 -17.49 8.80
CA ILE A 782 34.16 -17.21 9.70
C ILE A 782 33.55 -18.51 10.22
N GLN A 783 33.37 -19.52 9.36
CA GLN A 783 32.87 -20.82 9.78
C GLN A 783 33.79 -21.51 10.81
N LYS A 784 35.11 -21.50 10.58
CA LYS A 784 36.08 -22.11 11.51
C LYS A 784 36.06 -21.43 12.87
N LYS A 785 35.99 -20.09 12.90
CA LYS A 785 35.87 -19.35 14.16
C LYS A 785 34.54 -19.62 14.85
N ALA A 786 33.43 -19.58 14.12
CA ALA A 786 32.11 -19.89 14.66
C ALA A 786 32.04 -21.29 15.27
N TRP A 787 32.60 -22.30 14.60
CA TRP A 787 32.64 -23.67 15.10
C TRP A 787 33.51 -23.81 16.36
N ALA A 788 34.66 -23.12 16.42
CA ALA A 788 35.50 -23.10 17.62
C ALA A 788 34.80 -22.44 18.82
N GLU A 789 34.14 -21.29 18.63
CA GLU A 789 33.41 -20.61 19.72
C GLU A 789 32.10 -21.32 20.12
N ILE A 790 31.62 -22.29 19.34
CA ILE A 790 30.54 -23.22 19.74
C ILE A 790 31.09 -24.36 20.59
N ALA A 791 32.30 -24.86 20.28
CA ALA A 791 32.93 -25.98 20.98
C ALA A 791 33.31 -25.67 22.44
N GLU A 792 33.28 -24.40 22.86
CA GLU A 792 33.38 -24.00 24.27
C GLU A 792 32.12 -24.36 25.09
N PHE A 793 30.98 -24.61 24.43
CA PHE A 793 29.67 -24.83 25.06
C PHE A 793 29.02 -26.18 24.71
N TYR A 794 29.41 -26.81 23.60
CA TYR A 794 28.83 -28.06 23.10
C TYR A 794 29.90 -29.06 22.73
N THR A 795 29.72 -30.32 23.14
CA THR A 795 30.70 -31.39 22.99
C THR A 795 30.76 -31.98 21.58
N ALA A 796 31.65 -32.96 21.41
CA ALA A 796 31.75 -33.78 20.19
C ALA A 796 30.44 -34.49 19.84
N ASP A 797 29.59 -34.80 20.81
CA ASP A 797 28.42 -35.66 20.64
C ASP A 797 27.08 -34.90 20.60
N GLU A 798 27.10 -33.56 20.66
CA GLU A 798 25.91 -32.69 20.68
C GLU A 798 25.76 -31.84 19.40
N PRO A 799 25.71 -32.43 18.18
CA PRO A 799 25.71 -31.65 16.93
C PRO A 799 24.46 -30.78 16.77
N LEU A 800 23.35 -31.15 17.42
CA LEU A 800 22.07 -30.43 17.35
C LEU A 800 21.94 -29.30 18.38
N CYS A 801 22.82 -29.16 19.38
CA CYS A 801 22.76 -28.13 20.44
C CYS A 801 21.44 -28.07 21.26
N ASP A 802 21.48 -27.45 22.44
CA ASP A 802 20.29 -27.22 23.27
C ASP A 802 19.42 -26.08 22.72
N ALA A 803 18.11 -26.34 22.54
CA ALA A 803 17.14 -25.35 22.11
C ALA A 803 16.84 -24.27 23.17
N GLN A 804 17.16 -24.53 24.45
CA GLN A 804 17.07 -23.57 25.55
C GLN A 804 18.32 -22.66 25.66
N ASP A 805 19.30 -22.76 24.76
CA ASP A 805 20.46 -21.86 24.75
C ASP A 805 20.04 -20.41 24.47
N ASP A 806 19.89 -19.58 25.50
CA ASP A 806 19.62 -18.15 25.31
C ASP A 806 20.91 -17.34 25.12
N GLN A 807 21.49 -17.51 23.93
CA GLN A 807 22.52 -16.64 23.36
C GLN A 807 23.87 -16.71 24.11
N LYS A 808 24.23 -17.90 24.62
CA LYS A 808 25.51 -18.14 25.33
C LYS A 808 26.71 -17.87 24.44
N CYS A 809 26.71 -18.38 23.21
CA CYS A 809 27.80 -18.21 22.25
C CYS A 809 27.77 -16.80 21.63
N ARG A 810 28.48 -15.86 22.26
CA ARG A 810 28.49 -14.44 21.87
C ARG A 810 28.91 -14.19 20.42
N TYR A 811 29.76 -15.03 19.84
CA TYR A 811 30.15 -14.91 18.42
C TYR A 811 29.00 -15.20 17.46
N ILE A 812 28.12 -16.17 17.77
CA ILE A 812 26.94 -16.43 16.93
C ILE A 812 25.93 -15.28 17.02
N VAL A 813 25.77 -14.66 18.20
CA VAL A 813 24.98 -13.42 18.36
C VAL A 813 25.56 -12.30 17.49
N ALA A 814 26.89 -12.13 17.52
CA ALA A 814 27.60 -11.13 16.72
C ALA A 814 27.48 -11.39 15.21
N LEU A 815 27.53 -12.66 14.78
CA LEU A 815 27.38 -13.10 13.40
C LEU A 815 25.96 -12.87 12.87
N VAL A 816 24.92 -13.23 13.64
CA VAL A 816 23.51 -12.96 13.30
C VAL A 816 23.26 -11.44 13.16
N ARG A 817 23.82 -10.63 14.09
CA ARG A 817 23.73 -9.17 14.01
C ARG A 817 24.47 -8.61 12.80
N GLU A 818 25.61 -9.18 12.40
CA GLU A 818 26.32 -8.73 11.20
C GLU A 818 25.58 -9.10 9.91
N CYS A 819 24.98 -10.28 9.80
CA CYS A 819 24.08 -10.61 8.69
C CYS A 819 22.91 -9.61 8.61
N LEU A 820 22.24 -9.33 9.73
CA LEU A 820 21.14 -8.36 9.82
C LEU A 820 21.55 -6.97 9.33
N ARG A 821 22.77 -6.51 9.67
CA ARG A 821 23.33 -5.22 9.23
C ARG A 821 23.71 -5.22 7.75
N TYR A 822 24.48 -6.20 7.33
CA TYR A 822 25.15 -6.20 6.03
C TYR A 822 24.16 -6.35 4.87
N PHE A 823 23.26 -7.35 4.96
CA PHE A 823 22.29 -7.62 3.90
C PHE A 823 21.07 -6.70 3.94
N THR A 824 20.62 -6.32 5.15
CA THR A 824 19.42 -5.50 5.44
C THR A 824 18.25 -5.84 4.52
N VAL A 825 17.60 -7.00 4.74
CA VAL A 825 16.63 -7.59 3.80
C VAL A 825 15.52 -6.64 3.29
N LEU A 826 15.01 -5.74 4.15
CA LEU A 826 14.20 -4.58 3.74
C LEU A 826 15.07 -3.32 3.72
N ARG A 827 15.82 -3.10 2.63
CA ARG A 827 16.79 -1.99 2.49
C ARG A 827 16.13 -0.62 2.64
N LEU A 828 14.95 -0.49 2.02
CA LEU A 828 13.99 0.57 2.31
C LEU A 828 12.96 0.00 3.30
N ALA A 829 12.97 0.48 4.53
CA ALA A 829 11.93 0.07 5.48
C ALA A 829 10.58 0.61 5.01
N LEU A 830 9.50 -0.17 5.23
CA LEU A 830 8.14 0.17 4.81
C LEU A 830 7.81 1.65 5.09
N PRO A 831 7.13 2.34 4.16
CA PRO A 831 7.02 3.80 4.17
C PRO A 831 6.13 4.29 5.31
N ARG A 832 6.36 5.52 5.80
CA ARG A 832 5.55 6.13 6.86
C ARG A 832 4.87 7.38 6.35
N VAL A 833 3.75 7.74 6.96
CA VAL A 833 3.06 9.02 6.73
C VAL A 833 3.01 9.78 8.04
N SER A 834 3.33 11.07 7.96
CA SER A 834 3.25 12.01 9.08
C SER A 834 1.80 12.34 9.43
N VAL A 835 1.41 12.21 10.70
CA VAL A 835 0.07 12.61 11.19
C VAL A 835 0.02 14.06 11.69
N LYS A 836 1.17 14.73 11.77
CA LYS A 836 1.40 16.12 12.17
C LYS A 836 2.64 16.64 11.43
N ASP A 837 2.79 17.95 11.34
CA ASP A 837 3.99 18.59 10.80
C ASP A 837 5.23 18.21 11.62
N ILE A 838 6.39 18.20 10.97
CA ILE A 838 7.70 17.89 11.57
C ILE A 838 8.70 18.93 11.09
N THR A 839 9.36 19.64 12.02
CA THR A 839 10.45 20.57 11.69
C THR A 839 11.79 19.85 11.78
N TYR A 840 12.59 19.93 10.73
CA TYR A 840 13.92 19.33 10.62
C TYR A 840 14.89 20.32 9.98
N GLU A 841 16.04 20.60 10.62
CA GLU A 841 17.05 21.57 10.14
C GLU A 841 16.47 22.94 9.72
N GLY A 842 15.44 23.42 10.44
CA GLY A 842 14.74 24.68 10.17
C GLY A 842 13.65 24.62 9.08
N VAL A 843 13.52 23.50 8.37
CA VAL A 843 12.46 23.26 7.38
C VAL A 843 11.26 22.57 8.05
N THR A 844 10.07 23.17 7.97
CA THR A 844 8.82 22.52 8.40
C THR A 844 8.27 21.66 7.27
N ILE A 845 8.28 20.36 7.49
CA ILE A 845 7.72 19.33 6.59
C ILE A 845 6.25 19.13 7.00
N PRO A 846 5.27 19.30 6.09
CA PRO A 846 3.85 19.25 6.45
C PRO A 846 3.38 17.82 6.77
N ALA A 847 2.30 17.74 7.55
CA ALA A 847 1.52 16.52 7.77
C ALA A 847 1.09 15.88 6.44
N LYS A 848 0.81 14.59 6.46
CA LYS A 848 0.50 13.72 5.30
C LYS A 848 1.68 13.47 4.36
N THR A 849 2.85 14.09 4.56
CA THR A 849 4.09 13.77 3.84
C THR A 849 4.51 12.32 4.07
N VAL A 850 4.97 11.65 3.01
CA VAL A 850 5.52 10.28 3.03
C VAL A 850 7.02 10.31 3.35
N TYR A 851 7.47 9.40 4.20
CA TYR A 851 8.86 9.26 4.64
C TYR A 851 9.38 7.84 4.37
N PHE A 852 10.53 7.74 3.70
CA PHE A 852 11.28 6.51 3.48
C PHE A 852 12.53 6.50 4.39
N LEU A 853 12.69 5.43 5.16
CA LEU A 853 13.93 5.16 5.89
C LEU A 853 14.78 4.21 5.03
N ASN A 854 15.93 4.69 4.55
CA ASN A 854 16.94 3.83 3.93
C ASN A 854 17.73 3.12 5.04
N ALA A 855 17.14 2.04 5.55
CA ALA A 855 17.69 1.26 6.65
C ALA A 855 19.07 0.69 6.31
N TRP A 856 19.27 0.28 5.05
CA TRP A 856 20.56 -0.21 4.58
C TRP A 856 21.63 0.89 4.58
N ALA A 857 21.34 2.11 4.10
CA ALA A 857 22.27 3.23 4.21
C ALA A 857 22.59 3.60 5.67
N CYS A 858 21.63 3.50 6.59
CA CYS A 858 21.85 3.74 8.02
C CYS A 858 22.67 2.62 8.69
N ASN A 859 22.55 1.37 8.23
CA ASN A 859 23.37 0.23 8.66
C ASN A 859 24.79 0.22 8.05
N MET A 860 24.98 0.98 6.96
CA MET A 860 26.26 1.20 6.26
C MET A 860 26.87 2.59 6.54
N ASP A 861 26.37 3.30 7.56
CA ASP A 861 26.79 4.66 7.89
C ASP A 861 28.21 4.68 8.46
N SER A 862 29.14 5.34 7.76
CA SER A 862 30.54 5.47 8.18
C SER A 862 30.75 6.42 9.36
N ALA A 863 29.71 7.11 9.84
CA ALA A 863 29.70 7.79 11.13
C ALA A 863 29.40 6.84 12.31
N VAL A 864 29.14 5.55 12.03
CA VAL A 864 28.89 4.50 13.04
C VAL A 864 29.89 3.34 12.89
N TRP A 865 30.30 2.99 11.66
CA TRP A 865 31.09 1.80 11.34
C TRP A 865 32.34 2.11 10.51
N THR A 866 33.39 1.29 10.66
CA THR A 866 34.78 1.55 10.20
C THR A 866 34.94 1.89 8.71
N ASP A 867 35.12 0.96 7.78
CA ASP A 867 34.81 -0.49 7.72
C ASP A 867 33.33 -0.95 7.54
N PRO A 868 32.33 -0.12 7.12
CA PRO A 868 30.93 -0.58 6.98
C PRO A 868 30.73 -1.65 5.90
N ALA A 869 31.50 -1.59 4.80
CA ALA A 869 31.40 -2.51 3.67
C ALA A 869 32.19 -3.82 3.87
N VAL A 870 32.84 -4.01 5.01
CA VAL A 870 33.50 -5.28 5.37
C VAL A 870 32.52 -6.11 6.21
N PHE A 871 32.29 -7.37 5.84
CA PHE A 871 31.58 -8.29 6.72
C PHE A 871 32.50 -8.77 7.84
N ARG A 872 32.24 -8.33 9.07
CA ARG A 872 33.10 -8.57 10.25
C ARG A 872 32.26 -8.68 11.54
N PRO A 873 31.88 -9.89 11.98
CA PRO A 873 31.07 -10.10 13.18
C PRO A 873 31.60 -9.41 14.44
N GLU A 874 32.93 -9.35 14.60
CA GLU A 874 33.64 -8.80 15.75
C GLU A 874 33.21 -7.37 16.11
N ARG A 875 32.71 -6.58 15.14
CA ARG A 875 32.20 -5.22 15.41
C ARG A 875 31.08 -5.17 16.44
N TRP A 876 30.33 -6.27 16.61
CA TRP A 876 29.25 -6.40 17.60
C TRP A 876 29.73 -6.91 18.96
N LEU A 877 30.98 -7.39 19.05
CA LEU A 877 31.69 -7.61 20.31
C LEU A 877 32.35 -6.31 20.78
N GLU A 878 32.88 -5.52 19.85
CA GLU A 878 33.47 -4.19 20.06
C GLU A 878 32.41 -3.14 20.46
N GLN A 879 31.26 -3.12 19.78
CA GLN A 879 30.18 -2.15 19.99
C GLN A 879 28.81 -2.84 20.11
N PRO A 880 28.51 -3.52 21.23
CA PRO A 880 27.27 -4.29 21.42
C PRO A 880 26.00 -3.43 21.40
N ASP A 881 26.10 -2.14 21.74
CA ASP A 881 24.97 -1.19 21.80
C ASP A 881 24.82 -0.32 20.53
N ALA A 882 25.60 -0.60 19.48
CA ALA A 882 25.50 0.12 18.22
C ALA A 882 24.10 0.00 17.58
N PRO A 883 23.58 1.07 16.92
CA PRO A 883 22.22 1.10 16.42
C PRO A 883 22.01 0.17 15.22
N MET A 884 20.95 -0.64 15.28
CA MET A 884 20.49 -1.50 14.18
C MET A 884 19.22 -0.92 13.54
N PHE A 885 19.20 -0.75 12.22
CA PHE A 885 18.06 -0.18 11.49
C PHE A 885 17.20 -1.22 10.76
N THR A 886 17.63 -2.49 10.69
CA THR A 886 16.95 -3.58 9.97
C THR A 886 15.54 -3.86 10.49
N TYR A 887 15.32 -3.75 11.81
CA TYR A 887 13.99 -3.86 12.43
C TYR A 887 13.19 -2.54 12.42
N GLY A 888 13.72 -1.47 11.80
CA GLY A 888 13.18 -0.13 11.86
C GLY A 888 13.29 0.53 13.24
N MET A 889 12.73 1.73 13.38
CA MET A 889 12.85 2.53 14.61
C MET A 889 11.50 3.10 15.10
N GLY A 890 11.37 3.35 16.40
CA GLY A 890 10.22 4.05 16.99
C GLY A 890 8.90 3.27 16.92
N TYR A 891 7.77 3.98 16.82
CA TYR A 891 6.42 3.42 16.99
C TYR A 891 6.09 2.24 16.05
N ARG A 892 6.67 2.23 14.84
CA ARG A 892 6.53 1.16 13.83
C ARG A 892 7.79 0.27 13.68
N MET A 893 8.60 0.13 14.72
CA MET A 893 9.62 -0.93 14.82
C MET A 893 8.95 -2.33 14.73
N CYS A 894 9.69 -3.31 14.22
CA CYS A 894 9.23 -4.70 14.11
C CYS A 894 8.80 -5.25 15.47
N ALA A 895 7.66 -5.96 15.50
CA ALA A 895 7.16 -6.62 16.72
C ALA A 895 7.81 -8.00 16.92
N GLY A 896 8.10 -8.73 15.84
CA GLY A 896 8.69 -10.06 15.87
C GLY A 896 10.22 -10.08 15.99
N SER A 897 10.87 -8.98 16.35
CA SER A 897 12.33 -8.92 16.44
C SER A 897 12.90 -9.90 17.48
N LEU A 898 12.22 -10.11 18.61
CA LEU A 898 12.63 -11.11 19.61
C LEU A 898 12.58 -12.53 19.05
N LEU A 899 11.47 -12.91 18.42
CA LEU A 899 11.31 -14.23 17.79
C LEU A 899 12.33 -14.45 16.66
N ALA A 900 12.53 -13.45 15.79
CA ALA A 900 13.48 -13.56 14.69
C ALA A 900 14.94 -13.72 15.18
N ASN A 901 15.36 -13.04 16.26
CA ASN A 901 16.70 -13.28 16.81
C ASN A 901 16.83 -14.65 17.48
N ARG A 902 15.76 -15.15 18.14
CA ARG A 902 15.71 -16.52 18.70
C ARG A 902 15.86 -17.58 17.60
N GLU A 903 15.07 -17.46 16.53
CA GLU A 903 15.07 -18.33 15.36
C GLU A 903 16.43 -18.31 14.65
N LEU A 904 16.95 -17.12 14.30
CA LEU A 904 18.23 -16.97 13.62
C LEU A 904 19.41 -17.49 14.47
N TYR A 905 19.45 -17.20 15.77
CA TYR A 905 20.50 -17.74 16.64
C TYR A 905 20.48 -19.26 16.67
N LEU A 906 19.31 -19.88 16.85
CA LEU A 906 19.18 -21.33 16.92
C LEU A 906 19.51 -22.00 15.57
N VAL A 907 19.09 -21.42 14.44
CA VAL A 907 19.46 -21.93 13.11
C VAL A 907 20.97 -21.83 12.88
N PHE A 908 21.60 -20.69 13.20
CA PHE A 908 23.03 -20.49 12.96
C PHE A 908 23.89 -21.42 13.83
N ILE A 909 23.60 -21.53 15.14
CA ILE A 909 24.38 -22.39 16.03
C ILE A 909 24.28 -23.86 15.62
N ARG A 910 23.08 -24.33 15.26
CA ARG A 910 22.85 -25.71 14.78
C ARG A 910 23.53 -25.98 13.46
N MET A 911 23.28 -25.14 12.45
CA MET A 911 23.83 -25.30 11.11
C MET A 911 25.36 -25.29 11.11
N LEU A 912 26.00 -24.41 11.90
CA LEU A 912 27.47 -24.31 11.95
C LEU A 912 28.13 -25.37 12.81
N ASN A 913 27.44 -25.93 13.82
CA ASN A 913 27.92 -27.08 14.59
C ASN A 913 27.79 -28.40 13.81
N ALA A 914 26.69 -28.56 13.07
CA ALA A 914 26.39 -29.75 12.26
C ALA A 914 27.21 -29.80 10.95
N PHE A 915 27.31 -28.69 10.21
CA PHE A 915 27.82 -28.68 8.84
C PHE A 915 29.01 -27.73 8.62
N GLU A 916 29.91 -28.14 7.72
CA GLU A 916 30.74 -27.24 6.92
C GLU A 916 30.00 -26.92 5.61
N ILE A 917 29.73 -25.64 5.38
CA ILE A 917 29.03 -25.16 4.19
C ILE A 917 30.09 -24.85 3.12
N ARG A 918 29.94 -25.39 1.90
CA ARG A 918 30.83 -25.09 0.76
C ARG A 918 30.04 -24.62 -0.44
N SER A 919 30.54 -23.61 -1.15
CA SER A 919 29.90 -23.11 -2.36
C SER A 919 29.92 -24.17 -3.46
N ALA A 920 28.80 -24.35 -4.18
CA ALA A 920 28.78 -25.17 -5.41
C ALA A 920 28.92 -24.29 -6.66
N ASP A 921 28.12 -23.23 -6.75
CA ASP A 921 27.94 -22.47 -8.00
C ASP A 921 28.65 -21.09 -8.01
N GLY A 922 29.34 -20.70 -6.93
CA GLY A 922 30.10 -19.44 -6.89
C GLY A 922 29.25 -18.16 -6.82
N VAL A 923 28.09 -18.22 -6.17
CA VAL A 923 27.11 -17.12 -6.04
C VAL A 923 27.72 -15.79 -5.56
N ASP A 924 27.29 -14.67 -6.15
CA ASP A 924 27.64 -13.34 -5.66
C ASP A 924 26.99 -13.07 -4.29
N ALA A 925 27.82 -12.93 -3.26
CA ALA A 925 27.41 -12.63 -1.89
C ALA A 925 27.49 -11.13 -1.54
N ASP A 926 27.78 -10.24 -2.49
CA ASP A 926 27.64 -8.80 -2.28
C ASP A 926 26.14 -8.40 -2.31
N PRO A 927 25.65 -7.62 -1.32
CA PRO A 927 24.26 -7.22 -1.28
C PRO A 927 23.84 -6.37 -2.49
N LEU A 928 24.68 -5.50 -3.01
CA LEU A 928 24.31 -4.59 -4.09
C LEU A 928 24.25 -5.29 -5.45
N THR A 929 25.22 -6.14 -5.78
CA THR A 929 25.31 -6.79 -7.10
C THR A 929 24.62 -8.15 -7.17
N GLY A 930 24.70 -8.99 -6.13
CA GLY A 930 24.10 -10.34 -6.13
C GLY A 930 22.57 -10.38 -5.95
N ASN A 931 21.90 -9.22 -5.92
CA ASN A 931 20.49 -9.11 -5.60
C ASN A 931 19.59 -9.29 -6.83
N SER A 932 18.83 -10.39 -6.87
CA SER A 932 18.08 -10.87 -8.03
C SER A 932 16.95 -9.96 -8.52
N ASP A 933 16.26 -9.27 -7.60
CA ASP A 933 15.25 -8.25 -7.96
C ASP A 933 15.42 -6.97 -7.10
N PRO A 934 16.11 -5.94 -7.61
CA PRO A 934 16.23 -4.63 -6.95
C PRO A 934 14.94 -3.80 -6.88
N THR A 935 13.84 -4.30 -7.46
CA THR A 935 12.51 -3.68 -7.41
C THR A 935 11.55 -4.38 -6.44
N SER A 936 11.93 -5.53 -5.88
CA SER A 936 11.21 -6.25 -4.82
C SER A 936 11.12 -5.45 -3.50
N LEU A 937 10.24 -5.86 -2.59
CA LEU A 937 10.25 -5.37 -1.20
C LEU A 937 11.45 -5.95 -0.43
N VAL A 938 11.72 -7.24 -0.64
CA VAL A 938 12.84 -7.96 -0.02
C VAL A 938 13.95 -8.16 -1.02
N ALA A 939 15.15 -7.78 -0.62
CA ALA A 939 16.34 -7.93 -1.44
C ALA A 939 16.90 -9.35 -1.29
N MET A 940 16.55 -10.25 -2.21
CA MET A 940 16.97 -11.66 -2.24
C MET A 940 18.20 -11.87 -3.12
N PRO A 941 19.09 -12.84 -2.82
CA PRO A 941 20.13 -13.24 -3.75
C PRO A 941 19.51 -13.95 -4.96
N GLU A 942 20.31 -14.31 -5.96
CA GLU A 942 19.92 -15.33 -6.94
C GLU A 942 19.78 -16.72 -6.28
N ARG A 943 19.12 -17.67 -6.96
CA ARG A 943 19.10 -19.08 -6.51
C ARG A 943 20.42 -19.75 -6.87
N TYR A 944 20.97 -20.51 -5.93
CA TYR A 944 22.27 -21.17 -6.01
C TYR A 944 22.23 -22.47 -5.20
N LYS A 945 23.22 -23.34 -5.39
CA LYS A 945 23.44 -24.52 -4.56
C LYS A 945 24.63 -24.36 -3.62
N ALA A 946 24.52 -24.97 -2.45
CA ALA A 946 25.62 -25.16 -1.50
C ALA A 946 25.70 -26.63 -1.08
N TYR A 947 26.91 -27.11 -0.82
CA TYR A 947 27.15 -28.40 -0.18
C TYR A 947 27.11 -28.20 1.33
N PHE A 948 26.31 -29.01 2.02
CA PHE A 948 26.22 -29.06 3.48
C PHE A 948 26.91 -30.34 3.95
N VAL A 949 28.22 -30.25 4.18
CA VAL A 949 29.06 -31.41 4.52
C VAL A 949 29.04 -31.62 6.03
N PRO A 950 28.53 -32.76 6.56
CA PRO A 950 28.50 -32.99 8.00
C PRO A 950 29.89 -32.96 8.60
N ARG A 951 30.10 -32.19 9.68
CA ARG A 951 31.37 -32.18 10.43
C ARG A 951 31.64 -33.52 11.11
N ARG A 952 30.55 -34.23 11.47
CA ARG A 952 30.52 -35.51 12.20
C ARG A 952 29.32 -36.31 11.68
N VAL A 953 29.48 -37.01 10.55
CA VAL A 953 28.35 -37.62 9.82
C VAL A 953 27.54 -38.60 10.67
N GLU A 954 28.18 -39.61 11.29
CA GLU A 954 27.46 -40.63 12.08
C GLU A 954 26.82 -40.08 13.36
N VAL A 955 27.46 -39.09 14.00
CA VAL A 955 26.90 -38.41 15.18
C VAL A 955 25.66 -37.59 14.80
N LEU A 956 25.71 -36.90 13.65
CA LEU A 956 24.59 -36.10 13.15
C LEU A 956 23.42 -36.99 12.68
N LYS A 957 23.70 -38.10 11.97
CA LYS A 957 22.69 -39.12 11.63
C LYS A 957 21.99 -39.62 12.88
N LYS A 958 22.75 -40.16 13.83
CA LYS A 958 22.20 -40.70 15.09
C LYS A 958 21.34 -39.68 15.83
N ALA A 959 21.81 -38.43 15.96
CA ALA A 959 21.06 -37.39 16.67
C ALA A 959 19.76 -36.98 15.93
N ILE A 960 19.70 -37.13 14.60
CA ILE A 960 18.50 -36.94 13.79
C ILE A 960 17.58 -38.17 13.90
N GLU A 961 18.10 -39.39 13.83
CA GLU A 961 17.34 -40.64 14.01
C GLU A 961 16.66 -40.70 15.39
N GLU A 962 17.39 -40.37 16.47
CA GLU A 962 16.85 -40.27 17.83
C GLU A 962 15.74 -39.21 17.94
N PHE A 963 15.85 -38.11 17.17
CA PHE A 963 14.80 -37.09 17.07
C PHE A 963 13.60 -37.54 16.22
N GLU A 964 13.80 -38.22 15.09
CA GLU A 964 12.70 -38.66 14.22
C GLU A 964 11.89 -39.78 14.90
N VAL A 965 12.56 -40.73 15.57
CA VAL A 965 11.91 -41.79 16.36
C VAL A 965 11.08 -41.23 17.52
N THR A 966 11.50 -40.12 18.13
CA THR A 966 10.75 -39.46 19.22
C THR A 966 9.71 -38.44 18.72
N GLY A 967 9.96 -37.78 17.59
CA GLY A 967 9.12 -36.75 16.99
C GLY A 967 7.86 -37.29 16.32
N VAL A 968 7.87 -38.54 15.86
CA VAL A 968 6.69 -39.26 15.35
C VAL A 968 5.62 -39.50 16.44
N GLN A 969 5.91 -39.23 17.72
CA GLN A 969 5.01 -39.44 18.85
C GLN A 969 4.34 -38.16 19.42
N ALA A 970 4.47 -36.97 18.78
CA ALA A 970 4.17 -35.66 19.41
C ALA A 970 3.14 -34.72 18.72
#